data_AF-A0A255SZY3-F1
#
_entry.id   AF-A0A255SZY3-F1
#
_cell.length_a   1.000
_cell.length_b   1.000
_cell.length_c   1.000
_cell.angle_alpha   90.00
_cell.angle_beta   90.00
_cell.angle_gamma   90.00
#
_symmetry.space_group_name_H-M   'P 1'
#
loop_
_entity.id
_entity.type
_entity.pdbx_description
1 polymer ?
#
loop_
_entity_poly.entity_id
_entity_poly.type
_entity_poly.pdbx_seq_one_letter_code
_entity_poly.pdbx_strand_id
1 'polypeptide(L)'
;MTKKRNLTTFMIAIMIMLFSLPANAQEAVGYAQWNESSTTLTFYGGESVPTGAYELNTGSNNPSWKGLSGCTKVVFDESFKDVRPTSCYQWFRLFSKLKTIEGIENLNTEEVTNMSEMFKDCSGLTSLDLSSFNTAKVESMNSMYDGCSSLTSLDLSSFNTAKVTGMDCMFDSCSDLISLDLSSFNTAEVMNMTNMFNGCSGLTTIYVSDVFTIVKVSSSENMFYNCTSLKKGDVSYDSNKIDHTMANCTSGYFTESNLTPYVKWNWDTKVLTFKVANYTEGTNGEYKLNEGNTDPGWCINEVKNNCKKVVFTPSFNHAKPTSCYLWFEGFEQLTTIEGIENLNTEEVTNMSGMFGDCSGLTSLDVSKFNTAEVENMSYMFYICSSLTSLDVSKFNTAKVTDMANMFGGCSSLTSLDLSSFNTAKVENMTNMFDICRELTSLDLSSFNTAKVTGMSEMFKGCSGLTTIYVSDDFKIGEDTNGLGMFYDCNNLKGDVSYDPANTGKSMANYKTGYFTKSNLTPYVKWDANTKVLTFKVANTKEAGNGVYDLNEGAKDPGWSIDEVKNNCTKVVFTTSFNHAKPTSCYKWFNMFSGLTTIQGIENLNTEEVTNMSYMFYVCQNLTELDLSSFNTANVTNMSCMFCWCSRPTSLNLSSFNTAKVENMSYMFSYCSGLTTIYASNDFATGTGTNGSDMFYNCTSLKGAVSYNSGKTGIDMANFDGYFTPKIITPYVKWDANTKVLTFKVANNKEEGKGVYDLNKGATTPRWFIDDVINNCTKVVFTPSFNHAKPTSCYRWFFCFSQLTTIEGIENLNTEEVTDMSGMFNSCSGLTSLGLSSFNTAMVTDMSQMFAACSGLTSLDVSKFNTEEVTDMSEMFWGCKKLTSLNLLGFNTAKVENMDYMFYDCPGLISLDLSSFNTAKVEYMNNMFRDCSGLKTIYVSDDFKIGNGTDGYDMFSDCRSLVGAASYDRAKKDIDMANYKTGYFKTYFTLGENKVELCREPLTTDILNLSGDKDFVAHAPFTANTAKYSRDLSTSGSTWFSLCLPFAYTPNNFTAYQLKGATANAVEIEEITGTIDAGTPVLFKFKDGVKNEEKKINISATEAEIKKAPFDGAKVTGPDGSSLQLCGTYQTKTFSKDADGNAFILLNDKLMNPAKMMLENQNVTTVGVKPFRAYMTLTASAQTSSARAFSIGRGDEGNEGTTAIDLLNSVATDDAEYYDINGRRIDAPAKGVNIVRRGNKTIKLIIK
;
A
#
# COMPACT_ATOMS: atom_id res chain seq x y z
N MET A 1 -69.41 6.38 4.55
CA MET A 1 -69.91 7.54 3.76
C MET A 1 -68.74 8.47 3.53
N THR A 2 -68.50 8.83 2.25
CA THR A 2 -67.84 10.04 1.69
C THR A 2 -66.55 10.59 2.34
N LYS A 3 -65.38 10.50 1.68
CA LYS A 3 -64.86 11.26 0.50
C LYS A 3 -64.09 12.56 0.86
N LYS A 4 -62.80 12.55 0.46
CA LYS A 4 -61.97 13.64 -0.14
C LYS A 4 -61.39 14.77 0.72
N ARG A 5 -60.09 15.03 0.42
CA ARG A 5 -59.23 16.23 0.61
C ARG A 5 -58.60 16.36 2.01
N ASN A 6 -57.28 16.36 2.21
CA ASN A 6 -56.22 17.06 1.45
C ASN A 6 -54.95 16.21 1.27
N LEU A 7 -54.51 16.13 0.01
CA LEU A 7 -53.28 15.50 -0.47
C LEU A 7 -52.21 16.58 -0.74
N THR A 8 -52.17 17.65 0.08
CA THR A 8 -51.45 18.90 -0.25
C THR A 8 -50.54 19.45 0.85
N THR A 9 -50.29 18.70 1.93
CA THR A 9 -49.42 19.17 3.02
C THR A 9 -48.20 18.27 3.27
N PHE A 10 -48.13 17.10 2.62
CA PHE A 10 -46.98 16.20 2.67
C PHE A 10 -45.95 16.45 1.56
N MET A 11 -46.24 17.37 0.63
CA MET A 11 -45.30 17.81 -0.42
C MET A 11 -44.58 19.13 -0.11
N ILE A 12 -44.89 19.81 1.01
CA ILE A 12 -44.32 21.13 1.34
C ILE A 12 -43.21 21.04 2.42
N ALA A 13 -43.12 19.94 3.18
CA ALA A 13 -42.08 19.76 4.20
C ALA A 13 -40.75 19.17 3.67
N ILE A 14 -40.74 18.63 2.45
CA ILE A 14 -39.51 18.20 1.75
C ILE A 14 -38.87 19.38 0.99
N MET A 15 -39.49 20.55 0.98
CA MET A 15 -39.03 21.74 0.25
C MET A 15 -38.31 22.81 1.11
N ILE A 16 -38.05 22.57 2.41
CA ILE A 16 -37.45 23.59 3.32
C ILE A 16 -36.19 23.07 4.07
N MET A 17 -35.55 21.98 3.63
CA MET A 17 -34.27 21.51 4.23
C MET A 17 -33.15 21.28 3.22
N LEU A 18 -33.12 22.08 2.16
CA LEU A 18 -31.94 22.29 1.34
C LEU A 18 -31.77 23.80 1.19
N PHE A 19 -30.87 24.37 2.00
CA PHE A 19 -30.00 25.54 1.76
C PHE A 19 -29.62 26.19 3.10
N SER A 20 -28.52 25.71 3.67
CA SER A 20 -27.52 26.57 4.32
C SER A 20 -26.13 26.11 3.88
N LEU A 21 -25.89 26.19 2.56
CA LEU A 21 -24.55 26.34 1.99
C LEU A 21 -24.43 27.82 1.56
N PRO A 22 -23.22 28.41 1.60
CA PRO A 22 -23.03 29.80 1.21
C PRO A 22 -23.48 30.03 -0.24
N ALA A 23 -23.98 31.23 -0.49
CA ALA A 23 -24.76 31.59 -1.67
C ALA A 23 -23.98 31.49 -3.00
N ASN A 24 -24.74 31.10 -4.04
CA ASN A 24 -24.50 31.10 -5.49
C ASN A 24 -23.72 29.92 -6.11
N ALA A 25 -24.43 28.80 -6.30
CA ALA A 25 -24.57 28.11 -7.59
C ALA A 25 -25.81 27.21 -7.50
N GLN A 26 -26.93 27.62 -8.07
CA GLN A 26 -28.05 26.69 -8.30
C GLN A 26 -27.59 25.73 -9.41
N GLU A 27 -27.55 24.42 -9.14
CA GLU A 27 -27.13 23.42 -10.13
C GLU A 27 -27.96 23.58 -11.42
N ALA A 28 -27.28 23.74 -12.55
CA ALA A 28 -27.93 23.95 -13.84
C ALA A 28 -28.72 22.68 -14.24
N VAL A 29 -29.99 22.85 -14.59
CA VAL A 29 -30.85 21.79 -15.12
C VAL A 29 -30.57 21.62 -16.61
N GLY A 30 -30.16 20.42 -17.01
CA GLY A 30 -29.93 20.09 -18.42
C GLY A 30 -31.19 19.68 -19.18
N TYR A 31 -31.29 20.08 -20.44
CA TYR A 31 -32.37 19.67 -21.36
C TYR A 31 -31.91 19.67 -22.82
N ALA A 32 -32.68 19.02 -23.71
CA ALA A 32 -32.41 18.97 -25.15
C ALA A 32 -33.57 19.55 -25.98
N GLN A 33 -33.27 20.14 -27.13
CA GLN A 33 -34.25 20.71 -28.06
C GLN A 33 -33.99 20.28 -29.50
N TRP A 34 -35.06 19.90 -30.22
CA TRP A 34 -35.00 19.47 -31.61
C TRP A 34 -35.40 20.60 -32.57
N ASN A 35 -34.56 20.85 -33.58
CA ASN A 35 -34.86 21.74 -34.69
C ASN A 35 -35.11 20.92 -35.98
N GLU A 36 -36.37 20.84 -36.38
CA GLU A 36 -36.80 20.07 -37.55
C GLU A 36 -36.24 20.62 -38.88
N SER A 37 -36.07 21.95 -38.98
CA SER A 37 -35.59 22.59 -40.22
C SER A 37 -34.11 22.37 -40.50
N SER A 38 -33.30 22.29 -39.44
CA SER A 38 -31.85 22.08 -39.52
C SER A 38 -31.45 20.65 -39.15
N THR A 39 -32.41 19.77 -38.86
CA THR A 39 -32.20 18.41 -38.37
C THR A 39 -31.16 18.31 -37.25
N THR A 40 -31.23 19.26 -36.31
CA THR A 40 -30.24 19.46 -35.23
C THR A 40 -30.86 19.21 -33.86
N LEU A 41 -30.17 18.48 -32.99
CA LEU A 41 -30.50 18.32 -31.57
C LEU A 41 -29.49 19.11 -30.72
N THR A 42 -29.96 20.05 -29.89
CA THR A 42 -29.09 20.90 -29.06
C THR A 42 -29.36 20.69 -27.57
N PHE A 43 -28.29 20.53 -26.78
CA PHE A 43 -28.30 20.39 -25.32
C PHE A 43 -27.95 21.72 -24.66
N TYR A 44 -28.72 22.11 -23.64
CA TYR A 44 -28.60 23.37 -22.92
C TYR A 44 -28.62 23.16 -21.40
N GLY A 45 -27.91 23.99 -20.66
CA GLY A 45 -28.05 24.12 -19.21
C GLY A 45 -28.82 25.40 -18.87
N GLY A 46 -29.73 25.32 -17.90
CA GLY A 46 -30.49 26.50 -17.46
C GLY A 46 -31.16 26.30 -16.11
N GLU A 47 -31.90 27.31 -15.65
CA GLU A 47 -32.59 27.25 -14.34
C GLU A 47 -33.80 26.30 -14.34
N SER A 48 -34.38 25.99 -15.51
CA SER A 48 -35.52 25.08 -15.67
C SER A 48 -35.65 24.55 -17.11
N VAL A 49 -36.40 23.45 -17.28
CA VAL A 49 -36.66 22.84 -18.60
C VAL A 49 -37.76 23.63 -19.33
N PRO A 50 -37.50 24.20 -20.52
CA PRO A 50 -38.50 24.94 -21.30
C PRO A 50 -39.65 24.05 -21.77
N THR A 51 -40.85 24.62 -21.92
CA THR A 51 -42.02 23.88 -22.44
C THR A 51 -41.75 23.36 -23.85
N GLY A 52 -41.87 22.05 -24.04
CA GLY A 52 -41.60 21.37 -25.32
C GLY A 52 -40.15 20.92 -25.53
N ALA A 53 -39.25 21.21 -24.59
CA ALA A 53 -37.92 20.61 -24.54
C ALA A 53 -37.97 19.19 -23.98
N TYR A 54 -36.95 18.40 -24.29
CA TYR A 54 -36.78 17.05 -23.79
C TYR A 54 -35.95 17.03 -22.51
N GLU A 55 -36.42 16.32 -21.50
CA GLU A 55 -35.68 16.07 -20.25
C GLU A 55 -34.62 14.98 -20.45
N LEU A 56 -33.51 15.11 -19.73
CA LEU A 56 -32.47 14.08 -19.66
C LEU A 56 -32.99 12.83 -18.94
N ASN A 57 -32.60 11.66 -19.42
CA ASN A 57 -32.91 10.39 -18.76
C ASN A 57 -31.95 10.10 -17.59
N THR A 58 -32.41 9.28 -16.66
CA THR A 58 -31.62 8.75 -15.54
C THR A 58 -31.64 7.21 -15.57
N GLY A 59 -30.59 6.58 -15.05
CA GLY A 59 -30.47 5.11 -15.05
C GLY A 59 -30.60 4.52 -16.47
N SER A 60 -31.36 3.44 -16.61
CA SER A 60 -31.62 2.74 -17.88
C SER A 60 -32.90 3.18 -18.60
N ASN A 61 -33.42 4.37 -18.29
CA ASN A 61 -34.60 4.91 -18.99
C ASN A 61 -34.22 5.39 -20.39
N ASN A 62 -35.08 5.16 -21.39
CA ASN A 62 -34.88 5.68 -22.74
C ASN A 62 -34.91 7.23 -22.73
N PRO A 63 -34.06 7.91 -23.52
CA PRO A 63 -34.14 9.36 -23.65
C PRO A 63 -35.45 9.77 -24.35
N SER A 64 -35.98 10.92 -23.97
CA SER A 64 -37.26 11.42 -24.48
C SER A 64 -37.22 11.75 -25.98
N TRP A 65 -36.04 11.94 -26.54
CA TRP A 65 -35.79 12.19 -27.98
C TRP A 65 -35.51 10.90 -28.79
N LYS A 66 -35.73 9.72 -28.21
CA LYS A 66 -35.60 8.44 -28.92
C LYS A 66 -36.52 8.41 -30.15
N GLY A 67 -35.94 8.20 -31.33
CA GLY A 67 -36.67 8.13 -32.61
C GLY A 67 -36.33 9.22 -33.63
N LEU A 68 -35.47 10.18 -33.29
CA LEU A 68 -34.99 11.22 -34.22
C LEU A 68 -33.93 10.72 -35.21
N SER A 69 -34.19 9.62 -35.93
CA SER A 69 -33.23 9.00 -36.89
C SER A 69 -32.83 9.90 -38.06
N GLY A 70 -33.52 11.02 -38.26
CA GLY A 70 -33.19 12.06 -39.24
C GLY A 70 -32.13 13.06 -38.78
N CYS A 71 -31.64 12.99 -37.53
CA CYS A 71 -30.66 13.92 -36.97
C CYS A 71 -29.33 13.89 -37.75
N THR A 72 -28.85 15.07 -38.17
CA THR A 72 -27.58 15.21 -38.89
C THR A 72 -26.48 15.88 -38.06
N LYS A 73 -26.86 16.57 -36.98
CA LYS A 73 -25.95 17.37 -36.14
C LYS A 73 -26.42 17.39 -34.69
N VAL A 74 -25.50 17.18 -33.75
CA VAL A 74 -25.72 17.39 -32.30
C VAL A 74 -24.88 18.58 -31.83
N VAL A 75 -25.42 19.38 -30.92
CA VAL A 75 -24.71 20.52 -30.33
C VAL A 75 -24.86 20.49 -28.82
N PHE A 76 -23.75 20.63 -28.09
CA PHE A 76 -23.73 20.91 -26.66
C PHE A 76 -23.36 22.37 -26.46
N ASP A 77 -24.36 23.18 -26.10
CA ASP A 77 -24.17 24.60 -25.84
C ASP A 77 -23.23 24.81 -24.64
N GLU A 78 -22.50 25.93 -24.60
CA GLU A 78 -21.57 26.25 -23.51
C GLU A 78 -22.28 26.23 -22.14
N SER A 79 -23.57 26.57 -22.11
CA SER A 79 -24.38 26.49 -20.89
C SER A 79 -24.49 25.07 -20.29
N PHE A 80 -24.20 24.02 -21.06
CA PHE A 80 -24.29 22.64 -20.60
C PHE A 80 -23.11 22.20 -19.71
N LYS A 81 -22.00 22.95 -19.68
CA LYS A 81 -20.75 22.58 -18.97
C LYS A 81 -20.92 22.31 -17.47
N ASP A 82 -21.91 22.95 -16.85
CA ASP A 82 -22.19 22.85 -15.41
C ASP A 82 -23.26 21.78 -15.09
N VAL A 83 -23.83 21.14 -16.12
CA VAL A 83 -24.79 20.03 -15.95
C VAL A 83 -24.02 18.75 -15.62
N ARG A 84 -24.51 17.95 -14.66
CA ARG A 84 -23.92 16.67 -14.23
C ARG A 84 -24.87 15.50 -14.49
N PRO A 85 -24.99 15.01 -15.74
CA PRO A 85 -25.81 13.84 -16.04
C PRO A 85 -25.31 12.60 -15.29
N THR A 86 -26.24 11.77 -14.83
CA THR A 86 -25.93 10.49 -14.16
C THR A 86 -26.01 9.28 -15.10
N SER A 87 -26.57 9.46 -16.30
CA SER A 87 -26.68 8.43 -17.35
C SER A 87 -26.70 9.06 -18.75
N CYS A 88 -26.05 8.37 -19.70
CA CYS A 88 -26.07 8.67 -21.13
C CYS A 88 -26.71 7.54 -21.96
N TYR A 89 -27.48 6.65 -21.31
CA TYR A 89 -28.09 5.48 -21.95
C TYR A 89 -28.90 5.86 -23.19
N GLN A 90 -28.56 5.29 -24.35
CA GLN A 90 -29.23 5.46 -25.65
C GLN A 90 -29.32 6.89 -26.23
N TRP A 91 -28.50 7.85 -25.79
CA TRP A 91 -28.64 9.27 -26.20
C TRP A 91 -28.68 9.50 -27.72
N PHE A 92 -27.88 8.80 -28.53
CA PHE A 92 -27.81 9.00 -29.98
C PHE A 92 -28.14 7.74 -30.78
N ARG A 93 -28.81 6.77 -30.15
CA ARG A 93 -29.17 5.52 -30.80
C ARG A 93 -29.99 5.75 -32.08
N LEU A 94 -29.61 5.09 -33.17
CA LEU A 94 -30.23 5.14 -34.52
C LEU A 94 -30.06 6.47 -35.28
N PHE A 95 -29.11 7.32 -34.89
CA PHE A 95 -28.80 8.57 -35.61
C PHE A 95 -27.88 8.31 -36.81
N SER A 96 -28.32 7.46 -37.76
CA SER A 96 -27.52 7.01 -38.91
C SER A 96 -27.10 8.11 -39.89
N LYS A 97 -27.71 9.30 -39.79
CA LYS A 97 -27.37 10.49 -40.59
C LYS A 97 -26.49 11.50 -39.85
N LEU A 98 -26.15 11.26 -38.58
CA LEU A 98 -25.34 12.17 -37.77
C LEU A 98 -23.93 12.25 -38.34
N LYS A 99 -23.48 13.47 -38.63
CA LYS A 99 -22.15 13.74 -39.19
C LYS A 99 -21.25 14.51 -38.24
N THR A 100 -21.83 15.38 -37.42
CA THR A 100 -21.06 16.29 -36.56
C THR A 100 -21.67 16.41 -35.17
N ILE A 101 -20.80 16.45 -34.16
CA ILE A 101 -21.12 16.80 -32.79
C ILE A 101 -20.26 18.02 -32.44
N GLU A 102 -20.88 19.12 -32.05
CA GLU A 102 -20.19 20.35 -31.68
C GLU A 102 -20.33 20.60 -30.18
N GLY A 103 -19.26 21.06 -29.53
CA GLY A 103 -19.26 21.42 -28.10
C GLY A 103 -19.21 20.23 -27.14
N ILE A 104 -18.81 19.03 -27.57
CA ILE A 104 -18.81 17.81 -26.75
C ILE A 104 -17.97 17.93 -25.47
N GLU A 105 -17.00 18.84 -25.43
CA GLU A 105 -16.24 19.24 -24.25
C GLU A 105 -17.09 19.84 -23.12
N ASN A 106 -18.30 20.33 -23.44
CA ASN A 106 -19.27 20.83 -22.47
C ASN A 106 -20.11 19.69 -21.84
N LEU A 107 -19.93 18.43 -22.26
CA LEU A 107 -20.55 17.28 -21.61
C LEU A 107 -19.67 16.79 -20.44
N ASN A 108 -20.00 17.18 -19.21
CA ASN A 108 -19.33 16.62 -18.04
C ASN A 108 -19.87 15.20 -17.73
N THR A 109 -19.00 14.20 -17.77
CA THR A 109 -19.37 12.79 -17.51
C THR A 109 -18.93 12.25 -16.15
N GLU A 110 -18.46 13.09 -15.23
CA GLU A 110 -17.84 12.66 -13.96
C GLU A 110 -18.79 11.86 -13.05
N GLU A 111 -20.10 12.11 -13.16
CA GLU A 111 -21.17 11.44 -12.40
C GLU A 111 -21.89 10.35 -13.20
N VAL A 112 -21.50 10.10 -14.46
CA VAL A 112 -22.18 9.13 -15.33
C VAL A 112 -21.84 7.71 -14.91
N THR A 113 -22.87 6.88 -14.70
CA THR A 113 -22.73 5.46 -14.34
C THR A 113 -23.10 4.51 -15.47
N ASN A 114 -23.86 4.94 -16.48
CA ASN A 114 -24.29 4.11 -17.60
C ASN A 114 -24.14 4.86 -18.95
N MET A 115 -23.35 4.30 -19.86
CA MET A 115 -23.11 4.82 -21.22
C MET A 115 -23.57 3.84 -22.32
N SER A 116 -24.37 2.83 -21.97
CA SER A 116 -24.77 1.80 -22.92
C SER A 116 -25.59 2.36 -24.09
N GLU A 117 -25.34 1.85 -25.29
CA GLU A 117 -25.99 2.21 -26.55
C GLU A 117 -25.93 3.72 -26.91
N MET A 118 -25.00 4.48 -26.31
CA MET A 118 -24.94 5.93 -26.49
C MET A 118 -24.83 6.34 -27.97
N PHE A 119 -24.01 5.66 -28.77
CA PHE A 119 -23.80 5.95 -30.19
C PHE A 119 -24.26 4.82 -31.14
N LYS A 120 -25.06 3.88 -30.65
CA LYS A 120 -25.51 2.73 -31.44
C LYS A 120 -26.18 3.15 -32.76
N ASP A 121 -25.82 2.52 -33.87
CA ASP A 121 -26.29 2.76 -35.24
C ASP A 121 -26.00 4.18 -35.78
N CYS A 122 -24.95 4.86 -35.29
CA CYS A 122 -24.48 6.15 -35.83
C CYS A 122 -23.57 5.98 -37.06
N SER A 123 -24.05 5.28 -38.09
CA SER A 123 -23.28 4.93 -39.29
C SER A 123 -22.81 6.12 -40.15
N GLY A 124 -23.22 7.36 -39.83
CA GLY A 124 -22.79 8.57 -40.53
C GLY A 124 -21.54 9.24 -39.95
N LEU A 125 -21.11 8.83 -38.75
CA LEU A 125 -19.94 9.40 -38.06
C LEU A 125 -18.65 8.82 -38.62
N THR A 126 -17.73 9.69 -39.02
CA THR A 126 -16.38 9.32 -39.51
C THR A 126 -15.28 9.48 -38.46
N SER A 127 -15.52 10.33 -37.46
CA SER A 127 -14.62 10.65 -36.35
C SER A 127 -15.41 11.07 -35.11
N LEU A 128 -14.84 10.89 -33.92
CA LEU A 128 -15.43 11.29 -32.64
C LEU A 128 -14.32 11.73 -31.66
N ASP A 129 -14.48 12.88 -31.02
CA ASP A 129 -13.56 13.36 -29.96
C ASP A 129 -14.13 12.99 -28.58
N LEU A 130 -13.34 12.28 -27.77
CA LEU A 130 -13.69 11.75 -26.45
C LEU A 130 -12.77 12.26 -25.34
N SER A 131 -11.93 13.27 -25.64
CA SER A 131 -10.86 13.72 -24.73
C SER A 131 -11.38 14.32 -23.41
N SER A 132 -12.63 14.79 -23.37
CA SER A 132 -13.28 15.34 -22.17
C SER A 132 -13.95 14.30 -21.26
N PHE A 133 -14.03 13.03 -21.68
CA PHE A 133 -14.79 12.02 -20.95
C PHE A 133 -14.03 11.55 -19.70
N ASN A 134 -14.67 11.67 -18.54
CA ASN A 134 -14.31 10.96 -17.32
C ASN A 134 -15.21 9.73 -17.17
N THR A 135 -14.63 8.53 -17.20
CA THR A 135 -15.39 7.27 -17.12
C THR A 135 -15.15 6.48 -15.83
N ALA A 136 -14.48 7.06 -14.83
CA ALA A 136 -14.10 6.36 -13.60
C ALA A 136 -15.29 5.84 -12.75
N LYS A 137 -16.50 6.37 -12.96
CA LYS A 137 -17.75 5.92 -12.32
C LYS A 137 -18.64 5.06 -13.24
N VAL A 138 -18.27 4.87 -14.50
CA VAL A 138 -19.10 4.15 -15.48
C VAL A 138 -19.05 2.65 -15.20
N GLU A 139 -20.23 2.03 -15.06
CA GLU A 139 -20.39 0.61 -14.79
C GLU A 139 -20.79 -0.21 -16.02
N SER A 140 -21.32 0.44 -17.08
CA SER A 140 -21.80 -0.25 -18.28
C SER A 140 -21.58 0.56 -19.56
N MET A 141 -21.00 -0.10 -20.57
CA MET A 141 -20.69 0.43 -21.91
C MET A 141 -21.22 -0.49 -23.03
N ASN A 142 -22.28 -1.25 -22.75
CA ASN A 142 -22.84 -2.22 -23.71
C ASN A 142 -23.26 -1.54 -25.01
N SER A 143 -22.86 -2.10 -26.14
CA SER A 143 -23.23 -1.65 -27.50
C SER A 143 -22.96 -0.17 -27.75
N MET A 144 -21.96 0.43 -27.08
CA MET A 144 -21.76 1.88 -27.10
C MET A 144 -21.57 2.42 -28.52
N TYR A 145 -20.84 1.69 -29.38
CA TYR A 145 -20.52 2.08 -30.77
C TYR A 145 -21.04 1.07 -31.82
N ASP A 146 -21.91 0.13 -31.44
CA ASP A 146 -22.50 -0.86 -32.35
C ASP A 146 -23.07 -0.19 -33.61
N GLY A 147 -22.75 -0.66 -34.80
CA GLY A 147 -23.25 -0.14 -36.08
C GLY A 147 -22.63 1.18 -36.54
N CYS A 148 -21.56 1.66 -35.90
CA CYS A 148 -20.83 2.87 -36.32
C CYS A 148 -19.88 2.59 -37.50
N SER A 149 -20.42 2.09 -38.61
CA SER A 149 -19.67 1.49 -39.72
C SER A 149 -18.69 2.42 -40.45
N SER A 150 -18.83 3.73 -40.32
CA SER A 150 -17.97 4.73 -40.99
C SER A 150 -16.86 5.31 -40.11
N LEU A 151 -16.77 4.92 -38.83
CA LEU A 151 -15.66 5.34 -37.97
C LEU A 151 -14.36 4.70 -38.44
N THR A 152 -13.35 5.53 -38.72
CA THR A 152 -12.04 5.07 -39.22
C THR A 152 -10.99 4.93 -38.11
N SER A 153 -11.12 5.71 -37.03
CA SER A 153 -10.29 5.66 -35.83
C SER A 153 -11.07 6.11 -34.59
N LEU A 154 -10.57 5.76 -33.41
CA LEU A 154 -11.14 6.13 -32.11
C LEU A 154 -10.01 6.24 -31.05
N ASP A 155 -9.93 7.36 -30.33
CA ASP A 155 -9.01 7.54 -29.20
C ASP A 155 -9.74 7.24 -27.89
N LEU A 156 -9.24 6.23 -27.16
CA LEU A 156 -9.84 5.72 -25.92
C LEU A 156 -8.90 5.88 -24.70
N SER A 157 -7.84 6.67 -24.83
CA SER A 157 -6.79 6.79 -23.81
C SER A 157 -7.25 7.41 -22.48
N SER A 158 -8.33 8.21 -22.49
CA SER A 158 -8.93 8.81 -21.29
C SER A 158 -9.79 7.84 -20.47
N PHE A 159 -10.11 6.66 -20.99
CA PHE A 159 -11.09 5.78 -20.36
C PHE A 159 -10.48 5.02 -19.18
N ASN A 160 -11.13 5.13 -18.02
CA ASN A 160 -10.93 4.25 -16.88
C ASN A 160 -12.06 3.23 -16.84
N THR A 161 -11.78 2.00 -17.25
CA THR A 161 -12.79 0.93 -17.31
C THR A 161 -12.80 0.02 -16.08
N ALA A 162 -12.07 0.36 -15.00
CA ALA A 162 -11.90 -0.51 -13.84
C ALA A 162 -13.22 -0.87 -13.12
N LYS A 163 -14.29 -0.07 -13.32
CA LYS A 163 -15.64 -0.35 -12.79
C LYS A 163 -16.61 -0.91 -13.84
N VAL A 164 -16.21 -1.02 -15.10
CA VAL A 164 -17.09 -1.46 -16.19
C VAL A 164 -17.30 -2.96 -16.12
N THR A 165 -18.56 -3.39 -16.02
CA THR A 165 -18.95 -4.81 -15.93
C THR A 165 -19.55 -5.36 -17.22
N GLY A 166 -20.13 -4.49 -18.05
CA GLY A 166 -20.73 -4.83 -19.35
C GLY A 166 -20.06 -4.07 -20.51
N MET A 167 -19.61 -4.82 -21.53
CA MET A 167 -18.92 -4.32 -22.72
C MET A 167 -19.32 -5.09 -23.99
N ASP A 168 -20.46 -5.77 -24.00
CA ASP A 168 -20.89 -6.57 -25.14
C ASP A 168 -21.29 -5.70 -26.33
N CYS A 169 -21.02 -6.19 -27.55
CA CYS A 169 -21.27 -5.50 -28.82
C CYS A 169 -20.64 -4.08 -28.90
N MET A 170 -19.65 -3.75 -28.04
CA MET A 170 -19.17 -2.37 -27.89
C MET A 170 -18.73 -1.74 -29.22
N PHE A 171 -18.10 -2.52 -30.12
CA PHE A 171 -17.67 -2.10 -31.44
C PHE A 171 -18.27 -2.95 -32.56
N ASP A 172 -19.40 -3.62 -32.34
CA ASP A 172 -20.04 -4.46 -33.37
C ASP A 172 -20.31 -3.64 -34.64
N SER A 173 -20.03 -4.23 -35.80
CA SER A 173 -20.27 -3.69 -37.13
C SER A 173 -19.56 -2.36 -37.43
N CYS A 174 -18.47 -2.04 -36.72
CA CYS A 174 -17.57 -0.93 -37.02
C CYS A 174 -16.60 -1.28 -38.17
N SER A 175 -17.13 -1.48 -39.38
CA SER A 175 -16.42 -2.06 -40.51
C SER A 175 -15.22 -1.27 -41.03
N ASP A 176 -15.20 0.06 -40.86
CA ASP A 176 -14.14 0.94 -41.38
C ASP A 176 -12.99 1.21 -40.38
N LEU A 177 -13.09 0.74 -39.13
CA LEU A 177 -12.02 0.89 -38.13
C LEU A 177 -10.79 0.10 -38.56
N ILE A 178 -9.63 0.77 -38.63
CA ILE A 178 -8.36 0.14 -39.06
C ILE A 178 -7.58 -0.43 -37.87
N SER A 179 -7.53 0.30 -36.76
CA SER A 179 -6.84 -0.13 -35.54
C SER A 179 -7.55 0.38 -34.28
N LEU A 180 -7.42 -0.36 -33.18
CA LEU A 180 -7.93 0.03 -31.86
C LEU A 180 -6.85 -0.13 -30.79
N ASP A 181 -6.75 0.82 -29.88
CA ASP A 181 -5.87 0.76 -28.71
C ASP A 181 -6.70 0.69 -27.43
N LEU A 182 -6.61 -0.44 -26.73
CA LEU A 182 -7.36 -0.76 -25.52
C LEU A 182 -6.41 -0.91 -24.31
N SER A 183 -5.22 -0.34 -24.38
CA SER A 183 -4.17 -0.59 -23.38
C SER A 183 -4.41 0.13 -22.04
N SER A 184 -5.33 1.09 -21.98
CA SER A 184 -5.84 1.67 -20.73
C SER A 184 -7.02 0.89 -20.15
N PHE A 185 -7.59 -0.08 -20.89
CA PHE A 185 -8.78 -0.78 -20.46
C PHE A 185 -8.41 -1.84 -19.44
N ASN A 186 -8.65 -1.51 -18.17
CA ASN A 186 -8.77 -2.52 -17.14
C ASN A 186 -10.11 -3.27 -17.36
N THR A 187 -10.05 -4.39 -18.05
CA THR A 187 -11.21 -5.25 -18.31
C THR A 187 -11.37 -6.35 -17.27
N ALA A 188 -10.72 -6.22 -16.10
CA ALA A 188 -10.85 -7.17 -15.01
C ALA A 188 -12.35 -7.37 -14.75
N GLU A 189 -13.10 -6.31 -14.51
CA GLU A 189 -14.52 -6.42 -14.11
C GLU A 189 -15.50 -6.87 -15.22
N VAL A 190 -15.06 -7.02 -16.47
CA VAL A 190 -15.93 -7.25 -17.64
C VAL A 190 -16.32 -8.73 -17.80
N MET A 191 -17.61 -9.04 -17.68
CA MET A 191 -18.12 -10.43 -17.78
C MET A 191 -18.62 -10.84 -19.18
N ASN A 192 -18.93 -9.89 -20.06
CA ASN A 192 -19.51 -10.17 -21.37
C ASN A 192 -18.83 -9.33 -22.46
N MET A 193 -18.23 -10.01 -23.45
CA MET A 193 -17.62 -9.46 -24.67
C MET A 193 -18.22 -10.09 -25.94
N THR A 194 -19.44 -10.63 -25.83
CA THR A 194 -20.18 -11.15 -27.00
C THR A 194 -20.25 -10.09 -28.08
N ASN A 195 -19.95 -10.47 -29.33
CA ASN A 195 -19.90 -9.59 -30.50
C ASN A 195 -19.02 -8.33 -30.36
N MET A 196 -18.08 -8.26 -29.42
CA MET A 196 -17.37 -7.00 -29.12
C MET A 196 -16.73 -6.34 -30.34
N PHE A 197 -16.19 -7.12 -31.28
CA PHE A 197 -15.63 -6.66 -32.56
C PHE A 197 -16.29 -7.33 -33.78
N ASN A 198 -17.48 -7.92 -33.63
CA ASN A 198 -18.14 -8.60 -34.75
C ASN A 198 -18.28 -7.64 -35.94
N GLY A 199 -18.01 -8.07 -37.17
CA GLY A 199 -18.18 -7.25 -38.36
C GLY A 199 -17.16 -6.11 -38.53
N CYS A 200 -16.13 -6.02 -37.68
CA CYS A 200 -15.01 -5.09 -37.83
C CYS A 200 -14.06 -5.52 -38.97
N SER A 201 -14.56 -5.60 -40.20
CA SER A 201 -13.84 -6.18 -41.35
C SER A 201 -12.59 -5.42 -41.76
N GLY A 202 -12.47 -4.13 -41.43
CA GLY A 202 -11.30 -3.29 -41.72
C GLY A 202 -10.18 -3.38 -40.67
N LEU A 203 -10.45 -3.98 -39.50
CA LEU A 203 -9.55 -3.94 -38.35
C LEU A 203 -8.33 -4.83 -38.60
N THR A 204 -7.14 -4.24 -38.64
CA THR A 204 -5.87 -4.95 -38.86
C THR A 204 -5.17 -5.29 -37.56
N THR A 205 -5.24 -4.39 -36.57
CA THR A 205 -4.47 -4.46 -35.32
C THR A 205 -5.28 -3.98 -34.11
N ILE A 206 -5.14 -4.69 -32.98
CA ILE A 206 -5.71 -4.31 -31.69
C ILE A 206 -4.58 -4.30 -30.65
N TYR A 207 -4.37 -3.17 -29.96
CA TYR A 207 -3.33 -3.02 -28.93
C TYR A 207 -3.88 -3.19 -27.52
N VAL A 208 -3.12 -3.84 -26.64
CA VAL A 208 -3.45 -4.08 -25.23
C VAL A 208 -2.20 -4.06 -24.35
N SER A 209 -2.34 -3.76 -23.06
CA SER A 209 -1.29 -3.89 -22.04
C SER A 209 -1.59 -5.06 -21.08
N ASP A 210 -0.76 -5.22 -20.06
CA ASP A 210 -0.94 -6.18 -18.97
C ASP A 210 -2.21 -5.93 -18.12
N VAL A 211 -2.78 -4.71 -18.13
CA VAL A 211 -4.06 -4.43 -17.44
C VAL A 211 -5.29 -4.92 -18.20
N PHE A 212 -5.19 -5.15 -19.52
CA PHE A 212 -6.27 -5.75 -20.30
C PHE A 212 -6.31 -7.24 -20.03
N THR A 213 -7.30 -7.68 -19.27
CA THR A 213 -7.42 -9.07 -18.85
C THR A 213 -8.77 -9.66 -19.25
N ILE A 214 -8.74 -10.87 -19.79
CA ILE A 214 -9.93 -11.64 -20.13
C ILE A 214 -10.28 -12.60 -18.99
N VAL A 215 -9.99 -12.21 -17.73
CA VAL A 215 -10.14 -13.05 -16.54
C VAL A 215 -11.57 -13.05 -15.94
N LYS A 216 -12.51 -12.19 -16.38
CA LYS A 216 -13.98 -12.29 -16.10
C LYS A 216 -14.97 -12.64 -17.22
N VAL A 217 -14.62 -12.35 -18.47
CA VAL A 217 -15.35 -12.60 -19.74
C VAL A 217 -16.04 -13.99 -19.90
N SER A 218 -17.12 -14.28 -19.19
CA SER A 218 -17.89 -15.52 -19.29
C SER A 218 -18.58 -15.75 -20.64
N SER A 219 -18.79 -14.69 -21.44
CA SER A 219 -19.49 -14.74 -22.73
C SER A 219 -18.71 -13.96 -23.79
N SER A 220 -18.44 -14.57 -24.94
CA SER A 220 -17.64 -13.98 -26.03
C SER A 220 -18.02 -14.51 -27.41
N GLU A 221 -19.26 -14.93 -27.59
CA GLU A 221 -19.71 -15.49 -28.87
C GLU A 221 -19.46 -14.47 -29.98
N ASN A 222 -18.89 -14.93 -31.11
CA ASN A 222 -18.63 -14.10 -32.29
C ASN A 222 -17.79 -12.84 -32.04
N MET A 223 -16.97 -12.80 -30.98
CA MET A 223 -16.15 -11.64 -30.61
C MET A 223 -15.36 -11.04 -31.79
N PHE A 224 -14.82 -11.89 -32.68
CA PHE A 224 -14.08 -11.50 -33.88
C PHE A 224 -14.72 -11.99 -35.19
N TYR A 225 -16.01 -12.34 -35.18
CA TYR A 225 -16.67 -12.82 -36.39
C TYR A 225 -16.59 -11.76 -37.50
N ASN A 226 -16.27 -12.15 -38.74
CA ASN A 226 -16.06 -11.26 -39.88
C ASN A 226 -14.95 -10.19 -39.75
N CYS A 227 -13.99 -10.34 -38.82
CA CYS A 227 -12.80 -9.47 -38.75
C CYS A 227 -11.72 -9.85 -39.78
N THR A 228 -12.07 -9.87 -41.06
CA THR A 228 -11.27 -10.49 -42.14
C THR A 228 -9.88 -9.88 -42.37
N SER A 229 -9.63 -8.66 -41.91
CA SER A 229 -8.35 -7.95 -42.10
C SER A 229 -7.35 -8.13 -40.96
N LEU A 230 -7.72 -8.81 -39.86
CA LEU A 230 -6.82 -9.02 -38.72
C LEU A 230 -5.59 -9.82 -39.12
N LYS A 231 -4.41 -9.26 -38.85
CA LYS A 231 -3.12 -9.93 -39.12
C LYS A 231 -2.04 -9.46 -38.14
N LYS A 232 -1.55 -10.38 -37.31
CA LYS A 232 -0.40 -10.18 -36.43
C LYS A 232 0.77 -11.06 -36.82
N GLY A 233 1.80 -10.48 -37.44
CA GLY A 233 2.93 -11.25 -37.97
C GLY A 233 2.43 -12.32 -38.96
N ASP A 234 2.68 -13.58 -38.63
CA ASP A 234 2.21 -14.74 -39.41
C ASP A 234 0.78 -15.21 -39.02
N VAL A 235 0.20 -14.72 -37.92
CA VAL A 235 -1.17 -15.07 -37.49
C VAL A 235 -2.18 -14.22 -38.26
N SER A 236 -2.91 -14.84 -39.19
CA SER A 236 -3.99 -14.20 -39.97
C SER A 236 -5.37 -14.60 -39.44
N TYR A 237 -6.38 -13.77 -39.73
CA TYR A 237 -7.79 -14.08 -39.43
C TYR A 237 -8.18 -15.50 -39.88
N ASP A 238 -8.90 -16.22 -39.01
CA ASP A 238 -9.40 -17.58 -39.23
C ASP A 238 -10.86 -17.61 -38.79
N SER A 239 -11.76 -17.96 -39.72
CA SER A 239 -13.19 -18.02 -39.46
C SER A 239 -13.60 -19.06 -38.41
N ASN A 240 -12.69 -19.95 -38.01
CA ASN A 240 -12.90 -20.92 -36.92
C ASN A 240 -12.36 -20.45 -35.56
N LYS A 241 -11.65 -19.31 -35.50
CA LYS A 241 -11.04 -18.76 -34.29
C LYS A 241 -11.56 -17.36 -34.00
N ILE A 242 -12.83 -17.28 -33.60
CA ILE A 242 -13.59 -16.02 -33.55
C ILE A 242 -14.03 -15.59 -32.15
N ASP A 243 -13.61 -16.28 -31.10
CA ASP A 243 -13.97 -15.97 -29.71
C ASP A 243 -12.81 -15.30 -28.95
N HIS A 244 -13.01 -15.02 -27.66
CA HIS A 244 -11.99 -14.38 -26.82
C HIS A 244 -10.68 -15.15 -26.70
N THR A 245 -10.59 -16.43 -27.10
CA THR A 245 -9.31 -17.15 -27.05
C THR A 245 -8.26 -16.52 -27.97
N MET A 246 -8.71 -15.81 -29.00
CA MET A 246 -7.85 -14.99 -29.86
C MET A 246 -7.56 -13.59 -29.31
N ALA A 247 -8.13 -13.20 -28.17
CA ALA A 247 -7.85 -11.93 -27.49
C ALA A 247 -6.57 -12.01 -26.63
N ASN A 248 -5.43 -12.36 -27.23
CA ASN A 248 -4.14 -12.48 -26.53
C ASN A 248 -2.93 -12.11 -27.41
N CYS A 249 -1.79 -11.78 -26.78
CA CYS A 249 -0.58 -11.30 -27.44
C CYS A 249 0.39 -12.40 -27.92
N THR A 250 0.22 -13.66 -27.52
CA THR A 250 1.20 -14.71 -27.87
C THR A 250 0.81 -15.43 -29.15
N SER A 251 -0.46 -15.84 -29.26
CA SER A 251 -0.99 -16.66 -30.37
C SER A 251 -2.29 -16.10 -30.96
N GLY A 252 -2.83 -15.03 -30.37
CA GLY A 252 -4.07 -14.37 -30.78
C GLY A 252 -3.87 -13.18 -31.72
N TYR A 253 -4.96 -12.44 -31.91
CA TYR A 253 -5.04 -11.25 -32.76
C TYR A 253 -4.56 -9.95 -32.08
N PHE A 254 -4.33 -9.97 -30.77
CA PHE A 254 -3.93 -8.77 -30.02
C PHE A 254 -2.43 -8.54 -30.06
N THR A 255 -2.01 -7.29 -30.04
CA THR A 255 -0.61 -6.85 -30.02
C THR A 255 -0.31 -6.19 -28.69
N GLU A 256 0.81 -6.54 -28.07
CA GLU A 256 1.24 -5.90 -26.82
C GLU A 256 1.59 -4.45 -27.11
N SER A 257 1.04 -3.56 -26.29
CA SER A 257 1.26 -2.13 -26.41
C SER A 257 2.64 -1.79 -25.90
N ASN A 258 3.33 -0.92 -26.61
CA ASN A 258 4.53 -0.25 -26.10
C ASN A 258 4.14 1.11 -25.49
N LEU A 259 2.96 1.21 -24.82
CA LEU A 259 2.53 2.48 -24.25
C LEU A 259 3.56 2.96 -23.23
N THR A 260 4.00 4.20 -23.40
CA THR A 260 5.04 4.80 -22.60
C THR A 260 4.43 6.01 -21.91
N PRO A 261 4.66 6.23 -20.60
CA PRO A 261 4.30 7.49 -19.97
C PRO A 261 5.10 8.62 -20.61
N TYR A 262 4.41 9.66 -21.04
CA TYR A 262 5.02 10.79 -21.70
C TYR A 262 4.25 12.08 -21.42
N VAL A 263 4.91 13.20 -21.70
CA VAL A 263 4.38 14.55 -21.55
C VAL A 263 4.12 15.11 -22.93
N LYS A 264 2.94 15.67 -23.14
CA LYS A 264 2.55 16.36 -24.37
C LYS A 264 2.32 17.83 -24.10
N TRP A 265 3.03 18.67 -24.86
CA TRP A 265 2.79 20.09 -24.93
C TRP A 265 1.86 20.41 -26.10
N ASN A 266 0.75 21.10 -25.82
CA ASN A 266 -0.13 21.61 -26.86
C ASN A 266 0.22 23.07 -27.19
N TRP A 267 0.72 23.28 -28.41
CA TRP A 267 1.16 24.60 -28.89
C TRP A 267 0.04 25.63 -28.99
N ASP A 268 -1.21 25.23 -29.19
CA ASP A 268 -2.35 26.13 -29.36
C ASP A 268 -2.98 26.47 -28.01
N THR A 269 -3.26 25.45 -27.19
CA THR A 269 -3.95 25.62 -25.90
C THR A 269 -2.99 26.00 -24.78
N LYS A 270 -1.68 25.83 -24.97
CA LYS A 270 -0.64 26.06 -23.96
C LYS A 270 -0.84 25.22 -22.68
N VAL A 271 -1.35 24.01 -22.86
CA VAL A 271 -1.56 23.02 -21.80
C VAL A 271 -0.48 21.95 -21.88
N LEU A 272 0.10 21.61 -20.73
CA LEU A 272 1.02 20.49 -20.59
C LEU A 272 0.28 19.29 -19.99
N THR A 273 0.28 18.17 -20.72
CA THR A 273 -0.52 16.99 -20.37
C THR A 273 0.36 15.77 -20.14
N PHE A 274 0.24 15.17 -18.97
CA PHE A 274 0.89 13.91 -18.58
C PHE A 274 -0.07 12.75 -18.83
N LYS A 275 0.36 11.77 -19.63
CA LYS A 275 -0.48 10.63 -20.00
C LYS A 275 0.34 9.41 -20.40
N VAL A 276 -0.32 8.27 -20.51
CA VAL A 276 0.24 7.01 -21.01
C VAL A 276 -0.40 6.71 -22.37
N ALA A 277 0.40 6.67 -23.45
CA ALA A 277 -0.09 6.29 -24.79
C ALA A 277 1.06 5.80 -25.70
N ASN A 278 0.78 5.50 -26.97
CA ASN A 278 1.78 5.08 -27.97
C ASN A 278 2.72 6.26 -28.27
N TYR A 279 3.87 6.29 -27.60
CA TYR A 279 4.88 7.31 -27.78
C TYR A 279 5.78 6.96 -28.97
N THR A 280 5.83 7.83 -29.98
CA THR A 280 6.83 7.73 -31.05
C THR A 280 7.88 8.82 -30.85
N GLU A 281 9.12 8.40 -30.64
CA GLU A 281 10.24 9.30 -30.42
C GLU A 281 10.45 10.24 -31.62
N GLY A 282 10.51 11.55 -31.36
CA GLY A 282 10.66 12.58 -32.41
C GLY A 282 9.35 13.24 -32.87
N THR A 283 8.20 12.92 -32.25
CA THR A 283 6.93 13.63 -32.50
C THR A 283 6.96 15.02 -31.87
N ASN A 284 6.53 16.05 -32.63
CA ASN A 284 6.64 17.44 -32.19
C ASN A 284 5.79 17.72 -30.92
N GLY A 285 6.45 18.19 -29.85
CA GLY A 285 5.80 18.53 -28.57
C GLY A 285 5.53 17.35 -27.64
N GLU A 286 6.07 16.15 -27.91
CA GLU A 286 5.95 14.99 -27.04
C GLU A 286 7.31 14.62 -26.43
N TYR A 287 7.35 14.31 -25.13
CA TYR A 287 8.56 14.13 -24.35
C TYR A 287 8.45 12.91 -23.43
N LYS A 288 9.46 12.04 -23.39
CA LYS A 288 9.53 10.96 -22.37
C LYS A 288 9.69 11.54 -20.97
N LEU A 289 9.20 10.82 -19.96
CA LEU A 289 9.56 11.10 -18.56
C LEU A 289 11.07 11.04 -18.37
N ASN A 290 11.59 11.90 -17.51
CA ASN A 290 12.99 11.85 -17.09
C ASN A 290 13.20 10.73 -16.05
N GLU A 291 14.37 10.11 -16.11
CA GLU A 291 14.81 9.11 -15.13
C GLU A 291 15.96 9.68 -14.30
N GLY A 292 15.93 9.44 -12.99
CA GLY A 292 16.93 9.99 -12.07
C GLY A 292 17.02 11.52 -12.15
N ASN A 293 18.25 12.04 -12.20
CA ASN A 293 18.53 13.48 -12.15
C ASN A 293 18.71 14.09 -13.55
N THR A 294 17.92 13.65 -14.53
CA THR A 294 17.98 14.18 -15.90
C THR A 294 16.94 15.27 -16.12
N ASP A 295 17.32 16.35 -16.80
CA ASP A 295 16.40 17.47 -17.07
C ASP A 295 15.21 16.99 -17.91
N PRO A 296 13.97 17.33 -17.53
CA PRO A 296 12.80 16.94 -18.31
C PRO A 296 12.80 17.57 -19.70
N GLY A 297 12.51 16.76 -20.73
CA GLY A 297 12.54 17.23 -22.12
C GLY A 297 11.54 18.35 -22.42
N TRP A 298 10.44 18.43 -21.67
CA TRP A 298 9.41 19.47 -21.82
C TRP A 298 9.78 20.80 -21.16
N CYS A 299 10.82 20.83 -20.33
CA CYS A 299 11.30 22.02 -19.64
C CYS A 299 12.14 22.92 -20.57
N ILE A 300 11.58 23.28 -21.73
CA ILE A 300 12.17 24.26 -22.67
C ILE A 300 11.52 25.64 -22.46
N ASN A 301 12.27 26.72 -22.73
CA ASN A 301 11.82 28.11 -22.51
C ASN A 301 10.45 28.41 -23.11
N GLU A 302 10.14 27.87 -24.29
CA GLU A 302 8.85 28.12 -24.93
C GLU A 302 7.67 27.48 -24.20
N VAL A 303 7.86 26.30 -23.60
CA VAL A 303 6.83 25.62 -22.78
C VAL A 303 6.71 26.32 -21.42
N LYS A 304 7.85 26.48 -20.71
CA LYS A 304 7.93 27.12 -19.39
C LYS A 304 7.24 28.49 -19.37
N ASN A 305 7.55 29.33 -20.37
CA ASN A 305 7.05 30.70 -20.45
C ASN A 305 5.57 30.82 -20.84
N ASN A 306 4.91 29.74 -21.26
CA ASN A 306 3.54 29.81 -21.78
C ASN A 306 2.55 28.88 -21.06
N CYS A 307 3.02 27.88 -20.31
CA CYS A 307 2.14 26.91 -19.67
C CYS A 307 1.38 27.53 -18.50
N LYS A 308 0.04 27.57 -18.60
CA LYS A 308 -0.84 28.05 -17.52
C LYS A 308 -1.51 26.93 -16.73
N LYS A 309 -1.58 25.76 -17.34
CA LYS A 309 -2.34 24.61 -16.86
C LYS A 309 -1.58 23.32 -17.13
N VAL A 310 -1.39 22.54 -16.07
CA VAL A 310 -0.90 21.16 -16.12
C VAL A 310 -2.07 20.22 -15.89
N VAL A 311 -2.10 19.13 -16.66
CA VAL A 311 -3.12 18.08 -16.53
C VAL A 311 -2.44 16.74 -16.39
N PHE A 312 -2.66 16.07 -15.26
CA PHE A 312 -2.37 14.65 -15.09
C PHE A 312 -3.63 13.86 -15.43
N THR A 313 -3.62 13.23 -16.60
CA THR A 313 -4.77 12.43 -17.04
C THR A 313 -4.97 11.22 -16.13
N PRO A 314 -6.19 10.67 -16.04
CA PRO A 314 -6.44 9.44 -15.30
C PRO A 314 -5.51 8.29 -15.72
N SER A 315 -5.13 8.21 -17.01
CA SER A 315 -4.17 7.20 -17.50
C SER A 315 -2.79 7.26 -16.82
N PHE A 316 -2.43 8.40 -16.24
CA PHE A 316 -1.13 8.63 -15.63
C PHE A 316 -1.01 8.07 -14.20
N ASN A 317 -2.12 7.64 -13.57
CA ASN A 317 -2.08 6.99 -12.25
C ASN A 317 -1.28 5.67 -12.24
N HIS A 318 -1.08 5.07 -13.41
CA HIS A 318 -0.25 3.89 -13.62
C HIS A 318 1.22 4.22 -13.88
N ALA A 319 1.56 5.49 -14.11
CA ALA A 319 2.95 5.90 -14.19
C ALA A 319 3.58 5.78 -12.81
N LYS A 320 4.72 5.09 -12.74
CA LYS A 320 5.54 4.93 -11.53
C LYS A 320 6.85 5.68 -11.71
N PRO A 321 6.84 7.02 -11.70
CA PRO A 321 8.07 7.79 -11.83
C PRO A 321 8.98 7.49 -10.63
N THR A 322 10.26 7.25 -10.91
CA THR A 322 11.29 7.13 -9.86
C THR A 322 11.88 8.48 -9.47
N SER A 323 11.60 9.53 -10.26
CA SER A 323 12.06 10.90 -10.09
C SER A 323 11.00 11.90 -10.58
N CYS A 324 10.84 13.00 -9.84
CA CYS A 324 10.08 14.19 -10.23
C CYS A 324 11.00 15.41 -10.39
N TYR A 325 12.30 15.17 -10.64
CA TYR A 325 13.32 16.21 -10.77
C TYR A 325 12.94 17.24 -11.84
N LEU A 326 12.85 18.52 -11.45
CA LEU A 326 12.58 19.70 -12.29
C LEU A 326 11.27 19.68 -13.12
N TRP A 327 10.27 18.85 -12.78
CA TRP A 327 9.08 18.66 -13.62
C TRP A 327 8.34 19.95 -14.00
N PHE A 328 8.26 20.92 -13.11
CA PHE A 328 7.61 22.22 -13.36
C PHE A 328 8.53 23.41 -13.07
N GLU A 329 9.84 23.19 -13.09
CA GLU A 329 10.79 24.25 -12.80
C GLU A 329 10.68 25.39 -13.84
N GLY A 330 10.45 26.64 -13.41
CA GLY A 330 10.34 27.82 -14.27
C GLY A 330 8.96 28.03 -14.90
N PHE A 331 7.94 27.29 -14.47
CA PHE A 331 6.57 27.43 -14.98
C PHE A 331 5.86 28.63 -14.33
N GLU A 332 6.39 29.84 -14.53
CA GLU A 332 5.95 31.07 -13.86
C GLU A 332 4.46 31.40 -14.10
N GLN A 333 3.90 31.00 -15.25
CA GLN A 333 2.49 31.24 -15.57
C GLN A 333 1.53 30.14 -15.08
N LEU A 334 2.04 29.06 -14.47
CA LEU A 334 1.23 27.94 -14.00
C LEU A 334 0.34 28.37 -12.84
N THR A 335 -0.97 28.29 -13.04
CA THR A 335 -1.99 28.69 -12.06
C THR A 335 -2.91 27.53 -11.70
N THR A 336 -2.95 26.48 -12.51
CA THR A 336 -3.88 25.36 -12.35
C THR A 336 -3.17 24.03 -12.60
N ILE A 337 -3.29 23.11 -11.65
CA ILE A 337 -2.88 21.71 -11.80
C ILE A 337 -4.11 20.85 -11.58
N GLU A 338 -4.49 20.09 -12.59
CA GLU A 338 -5.64 19.17 -12.54
C GLU A 338 -5.17 17.72 -12.49
N GLY A 339 -5.86 16.90 -11.68
CA GLY A 339 -5.59 15.47 -11.56
C GLY A 339 -4.32 15.13 -10.79
N ILE A 340 -3.84 16.01 -9.89
CA ILE A 340 -2.60 15.78 -9.13
C ILE A 340 -2.65 14.49 -8.28
N GLU A 341 -3.84 14.02 -7.93
CA GLU A 341 -4.10 12.72 -7.30
C GLU A 341 -3.78 11.51 -8.19
N ASN A 342 -3.67 11.70 -9.52
CA ASN A 342 -3.19 10.70 -10.47
C ASN A 342 -1.66 10.64 -10.54
N LEU A 343 -0.93 11.44 -9.76
CA LEU A 343 0.51 11.32 -9.63
C LEU A 343 0.87 10.33 -8.50
N ASN A 344 1.32 9.14 -8.86
CA ASN A 344 1.85 8.18 -7.88
C ASN A 344 3.30 8.54 -7.51
N THR A 345 3.54 8.95 -6.26
CA THR A 345 4.88 9.30 -5.75
C THR A 345 5.51 8.23 -4.85
N GLU A 346 4.96 7.02 -4.78
CA GLU A 346 5.39 6.00 -3.82
C GLU A 346 6.84 5.52 -4.04
N GLU A 347 7.31 5.54 -5.29
CA GLU A 347 8.66 5.13 -5.70
C GLU A 347 9.61 6.31 -5.97
N VAL A 348 9.17 7.55 -5.73
CA VAL A 348 9.95 8.75 -6.04
C VAL A 348 11.05 8.96 -4.99
N THR A 349 12.29 9.00 -5.45
CA THR A 349 13.47 9.24 -4.59
C THR A 349 13.99 10.68 -4.67
N ASN A 350 13.67 11.41 -5.75
CA ASN A 350 14.10 12.79 -5.98
C ASN A 350 12.92 13.68 -6.40
N MET A 351 12.63 14.71 -5.60
CA MET A 351 11.60 15.74 -5.87
C MET A 351 12.22 17.14 -6.07
N SER A 352 13.52 17.22 -6.31
CA SER A 352 14.20 18.52 -6.38
C SER A 352 13.72 19.38 -7.56
N GLY A 353 13.43 20.64 -7.24
CA GLY A 353 12.88 21.63 -8.17
C GLY A 353 11.54 21.28 -8.80
N MET A 354 10.80 20.30 -8.27
CA MET A 354 9.54 19.83 -8.86
C MET A 354 8.56 20.99 -9.17
N PHE A 355 8.41 21.95 -8.25
CA PHE A 355 7.60 23.17 -8.45
C PHE A 355 8.45 24.45 -8.39
N GLY A 356 9.75 24.36 -8.68
CA GLY A 356 10.62 25.52 -8.68
C GLY A 356 10.10 26.61 -9.63
N ASP A 357 10.14 27.85 -9.21
CA ASP A 357 9.75 29.06 -9.94
C ASP A 357 8.33 29.00 -10.54
N CYS A 358 7.42 28.26 -9.90
CA CYS A 358 5.99 28.27 -10.20
C CYS A 358 5.29 29.48 -9.57
N SER A 359 5.75 30.68 -9.91
CA SER A 359 5.33 31.95 -9.28
C SER A 359 3.85 32.31 -9.48
N GLY A 360 3.15 31.67 -10.41
CA GLY A 360 1.70 31.82 -10.63
C GLY A 360 0.82 31.02 -9.67
N LEU A 361 1.36 30.04 -8.94
CA LEU A 361 0.56 29.18 -8.04
C LEU A 361 0.18 29.94 -6.76
N THR A 362 -1.12 30.08 -6.50
CA THR A 362 -1.66 30.68 -5.26
C THR A 362 -2.01 29.65 -4.19
N SER A 363 -2.25 28.41 -4.59
CA SER A 363 -2.54 27.26 -3.74
C SER A 363 -1.98 25.99 -4.38
N LEU A 364 -1.55 25.03 -3.57
CA LEU A 364 -1.05 23.74 -4.01
C LEU A 364 -1.43 22.67 -2.98
N ASP A 365 -2.10 21.61 -3.41
CA ASP A 365 -2.42 20.45 -2.58
C ASP A 365 -1.33 19.38 -2.75
N VAL A 366 -0.61 19.10 -1.66
CA VAL A 366 0.42 18.05 -1.59
C VAL A 366 0.03 16.93 -0.61
N SER A 367 -1.22 16.87 -0.17
CA SER A 367 -1.69 15.94 0.87
C SER A 367 -1.64 14.46 0.48
N LYS A 368 -1.59 14.17 -0.82
CA LYS A 368 -1.49 12.81 -1.38
C LYS A 368 -0.06 12.34 -1.63
N PHE A 369 0.94 13.20 -1.42
CA PHE A 369 2.32 12.83 -1.67
C PHE A 369 2.81 11.85 -0.59
N ASN A 370 3.29 10.71 -1.04
CA ASN A 370 4.10 9.83 -0.21
C ASN A 370 5.57 10.25 -0.36
N THR A 371 6.17 10.78 0.72
CA THR A 371 7.56 11.24 0.72
C THR A 371 8.51 10.35 1.51
N ALA A 372 8.08 9.15 1.93
CA ALA A 372 8.85 8.29 2.83
C ALA A 372 10.18 7.80 2.22
N GLU A 373 10.23 7.70 0.89
CA GLU A 373 11.40 7.27 0.12
C GLU A 373 12.22 8.42 -0.48
N VAL A 374 11.82 9.68 -0.27
CA VAL A 374 12.47 10.84 -0.88
C VAL A 374 13.78 11.17 -0.15
N GLU A 375 14.86 11.29 -0.93
CA GLU A 375 16.20 11.62 -0.45
C GLU A 375 16.60 13.08 -0.75
N ASN A 376 16.04 13.69 -1.80
CA ASN A 376 16.36 15.07 -2.21
C ASN A 376 15.09 15.91 -2.44
N MET A 377 14.97 17.02 -1.70
CA MET A 377 13.87 18.00 -1.77
C MET A 377 14.38 19.42 -2.08
N SER A 378 15.62 19.57 -2.53
CA SER A 378 16.18 20.88 -2.86
C SER A 378 15.37 21.59 -3.94
N TYR A 379 15.19 22.91 -3.84
CA TYR A 379 14.43 23.75 -4.78
C TYR A 379 12.94 23.38 -4.95
N MET A 380 12.37 22.44 -4.19
CA MET A 380 11.04 21.86 -4.47
C MET A 380 9.94 22.91 -4.65
N PHE A 381 9.94 23.99 -3.86
CA PHE A 381 9.02 25.13 -3.96
C PHE A 381 9.75 26.46 -4.15
N TYR A 382 10.97 26.44 -4.70
CA TYR A 382 11.76 27.65 -4.93
C TYR A 382 10.93 28.68 -5.73
N ILE A 383 10.96 29.97 -5.41
CA ILE A 383 10.28 31.09 -6.10
C ILE A 383 8.77 30.85 -6.36
N CYS A 384 8.09 30.02 -5.56
CA CYS A 384 6.62 29.96 -5.53
C CYS A 384 6.02 31.20 -4.85
N SER A 385 6.29 32.37 -5.42
CA SER A 385 6.13 33.68 -4.78
C SER A 385 4.69 34.10 -4.54
N SER A 386 3.70 33.46 -5.17
CA SER A 386 2.26 33.71 -4.95
C SER A 386 1.59 32.77 -3.94
N LEU A 387 2.29 31.73 -3.44
CA LEU A 387 1.73 30.84 -2.42
C LEU A 387 1.59 31.60 -1.09
N THR A 388 0.37 31.66 -0.55
CA THR A 388 0.07 32.33 0.73
C THR A 388 0.07 31.37 1.92
N SER A 389 -0.25 30.10 1.67
CA SER A 389 -0.20 29.00 2.64
C SER A 389 0.22 27.70 1.94
N LEU A 390 0.91 26.83 2.66
CA LEU A 390 1.29 25.50 2.19
C LEU A 390 1.29 24.53 3.38
N ASP A 391 0.51 23.44 3.29
CA ASP A 391 0.46 22.39 4.32
C ASP A 391 1.47 21.28 3.99
N VAL A 392 2.54 21.20 4.78
CA VAL A 392 3.59 20.17 4.69
C VAL A 392 3.58 19.22 5.89
N SER A 393 2.51 19.21 6.69
CA SER A 393 2.43 18.44 7.94
C SER A 393 2.51 16.93 7.74
N LYS A 394 2.19 16.44 6.54
CA LYS A 394 2.25 15.02 6.15
C LYS A 394 3.60 14.56 5.61
N PHE A 395 4.56 15.47 5.44
CA PHE A 395 5.86 15.11 4.90
C PHE A 395 6.65 14.28 5.92
N ASN A 396 7.17 13.14 5.46
CA ASN A 396 8.19 12.39 6.15
C ASN A 396 9.55 12.74 5.54
N THR A 397 10.41 13.41 6.30
CA THR A 397 11.72 13.86 5.83
C THR A 397 12.89 13.04 6.40
N ALA A 398 12.63 11.89 7.04
CA ALA A 398 13.65 11.13 7.77
C ALA A 398 14.75 10.51 6.89
N LYS A 399 14.57 10.48 5.56
CA LYS A 399 15.58 10.04 4.57
C LYS A 399 16.23 11.20 3.82
N VAL A 400 15.71 12.42 3.93
CA VAL A 400 16.18 13.56 3.13
C VAL A 400 17.58 14.01 3.55
N THR A 401 18.46 14.21 2.58
CA THR A 401 19.84 14.69 2.75
C THR A 401 20.07 16.10 2.20
N ASP A 402 19.27 16.56 1.23
CA ASP A 402 19.36 17.92 0.66
C ASP A 402 18.00 18.65 0.67
N MET A 403 17.97 19.84 1.27
CA MET A 403 16.82 20.76 1.35
C MET A 403 17.19 22.18 0.88
N ALA A 404 18.29 22.37 0.16
CA ALA A 404 18.73 23.69 -0.30
C ALA A 404 17.63 24.36 -1.13
N ASN A 405 17.38 25.65 -0.92
CA ASN A 405 16.38 26.46 -1.63
C ASN A 405 14.93 25.94 -1.56
N MET A 406 14.60 24.95 -0.70
CA MET A 406 13.29 24.28 -0.73
C MET A 406 12.10 25.25 -0.69
N PHE A 407 12.18 26.33 0.09
CA PHE A 407 11.16 27.38 0.17
C PHE A 407 11.68 28.77 -0.22
N GLY A 408 12.92 28.88 -0.74
CA GLY A 408 13.51 30.16 -1.07
C GLY A 408 12.69 30.87 -2.15
N GLY A 409 12.29 32.12 -1.98
CA GLY A 409 11.54 32.92 -2.93
C GLY A 409 10.02 32.80 -2.78
N CYS A 410 9.53 32.01 -1.82
CA CYS A 410 8.11 31.95 -1.45
C CYS A 410 7.66 33.23 -0.70
N SER A 411 7.73 34.37 -1.38
CA SER A 411 7.65 35.68 -0.74
C SER A 411 6.29 35.99 -0.11
N SER A 412 5.20 35.34 -0.54
CA SER A 412 3.85 35.57 0.00
C SER A 412 3.44 34.63 1.14
N LEU A 413 4.27 33.64 1.51
CA LEU A 413 3.96 32.76 2.64
C LEU A 413 3.99 33.56 3.93
N THR A 414 2.86 33.60 4.66
CA THR A 414 2.76 34.32 5.93
C THR A 414 3.17 33.48 7.14
N SER A 415 3.01 32.16 7.03
CA SER A 415 3.37 31.18 8.06
C SER A 415 3.67 29.82 7.44
N LEU A 416 4.54 29.04 8.09
CA LEU A 416 4.88 27.69 7.66
C LEU A 416 5.11 26.81 8.90
N ASP A 417 4.40 25.69 9.00
CA ASP A 417 4.57 24.71 10.07
C ASP A 417 5.58 23.63 9.62
N LEU A 418 6.69 23.53 10.35
CA LEU A 418 7.79 22.60 10.09
C LEU A 418 8.00 21.60 11.24
N SER A 419 7.00 21.46 12.12
CA SER A 419 7.10 20.60 13.31
C SER A 419 7.27 19.11 12.99
N SER A 420 6.81 18.64 11.83
CA SER A 420 6.96 17.25 11.37
C SER A 420 8.35 16.94 10.79
N PHE A 421 9.19 17.94 10.53
CA PHE A 421 10.46 17.76 9.84
C PHE A 421 11.49 17.10 10.77
N ASN A 422 12.01 15.96 10.33
CA ASN A 422 13.21 15.34 10.88
C ASN A 422 14.40 15.66 9.98
N THR A 423 15.31 16.52 10.46
CA THR A 423 16.47 17.00 9.68
C THR A 423 17.79 16.33 10.05
N ALA A 424 17.78 15.27 10.88
CA ALA A 424 19.00 14.68 11.45
C ALA A 424 19.96 14.08 10.40
N LYS A 425 19.49 13.85 9.16
CA LYS A 425 20.30 13.38 8.03
C LYS A 425 20.63 14.45 7.00
N VAL A 426 20.08 15.66 7.14
CA VAL A 426 20.27 16.73 6.16
C VAL A 426 21.70 17.27 6.22
N GLU A 427 22.32 17.40 5.06
CA GLU A 427 23.69 17.89 4.88
C GLU A 427 23.72 19.31 4.27
N ASN A 428 22.68 19.71 3.53
CA ASN A 428 22.60 20.99 2.83
C ASN A 428 21.24 21.69 3.02
N MET A 429 21.28 22.94 3.50
CA MET A 429 20.14 23.86 3.72
C MET A 429 20.42 25.26 3.14
N THR A 430 21.37 25.37 2.20
CA THR A 430 21.72 26.64 1.54
C THR A 430 20.45 27.31 0.99
N ASN A 431 20.24 28.60 1.28
CA ASN A 431 19.10 29.41 0.82
C ASN A 431 17.69 28.86 1.15
N MET A 432 17.54 27.94 2.12
CA MET A 432 16.28 27.22 2.34
C MET A 432 15.04 28.12 2.44
N PHE A 433 15.18 29.32 3.01
CA PHE A 433 14.11 30.32 3.16
C PHE A 433 14.45 31.67 2.52
N ASP A 434 15.46 31.77 1.65
CA ASP A 434 15.87 33.04 1.01
C ASP A 434 14.66 33.81 0.46
N ILE A 435 14.54 35.12 0.65
CA ILE A 435 13.49 36.01 0.11
C ILE A 435 12.05 35.63 0.52
N CYS A 436 11.83 34.88 1.61
CA CYS A 436 10.50 34.69 2.20
C CYS A 436 10.03 35.96 2.95
N ARG A 437 9.65 37.00 2.20
CA ARG A 437 9.42 38.38 2.70
C ARG A 437 8.27 38.53 3.68
N GLU A 438 7.19 37.77 3.54
CA GLU A 438 6.00 37.88 4.40
C GLU A 438 6.02 36.94 5.62
N LEU A 439 7.00 36.03 5.74
CA LEU A 439 7.15 35.22 6.95
C LEU A 439 7.50 36.12 8.13
N THR A 440 6.65 36.20 9.13
CA THR A 440 6.89 37.06 10.31
C THR A 440 7.70 36.37 11.39
N SER A 441 7.61 35.04 11.47
CA SER A 441 8.35 34.21 12.40
C SER A 441 8.56 32.80 11.83
N LEU A 442 9.68 32.17 12.18
CA LEU A 442 9.95 30.76 11.88
C LEU A 442 10.33 30.02 13.16
N ASP A 443 9.79 28.81 13.31
CA ASP A 443 10.17 27.89 14.39
C ASP A 443 10.95 26.72 13.80
N LEU A 444 12.23 26.66 14.11
CA LEU A 444 13.17 25.63 13.70
C LEU A 444 13.66 24.81 14.90
N SER A 445 12.90 24.79 15.99
CA SER A 445 13.28 24.09 17.23
C SER A 445 13.35 22.56 17.07
N SER A 446 12.61 21.99 16.11
CA SER A 446 12.67 20.58 15.72
C SER A 446 13.92 20.23 14.90
N PHE A 447 14.65 21.22 14.38
CA PHE A 447 15.76 20.98 13.46
C PHE A 447 17.00 20.52 14.24
N ASN A 448 17.49 19.33 13.88
CA ASN A 448 18.83 18.88 14.20
C ASN A 448 19.73 19.16 13.01
N THR A 449 20.67 20.09 13.16
CA THR A 449 21.55 20.54 12.07
C THR A 449 22.99 20.08 12.24
N ALA A 450 23.25 19.10 13.10
CA ALA A 450 24.61 18.65 13.41
C ALA A 450 25.41 18.13 12.20
N LYS A 451 24.71 17.65 11.16
CA LYS A 451 25.32 17.18 9.90
C LYS A 451 25.33 18.22 8.78
N VAL A 452 24.72 19.39 8.98
CA VAL A 452 24.56 20.39 7.94
C VAL A 452 25.87 21.16 7.71
N THR A 453 26.40 21.07 6.50
CA THR A 453 27.62 21.76 6.07
C THR A 453 27.31 23.01 5.24
N GLY A 454 26.19 23.06 4.52
CA GLY A 454 25.76 24.22 3.73
C GLY A 454 24.57 24.97 4.34
N MET A 455 24.76 26.22 4.75
CA MET A 455 23.72 27.13 5.26
C MET A 455 23.90 28.58 4.74
N SER A 456 24.64 28.77 3.66
CA SER A 456 24.81 30.11 3.07
C SER A 456 23.47 30.71 2.72
N GLU A 457 23.30 32.00 3.00
CA GLU A 457 22.11 32.80 2.68
C GLU A 457 20.75 32.17 3.09
N MET A 458 20.73 31.27 4.08
CA MET A 458 19.54 30.49 4.48
C MET A 458 18.28 31.33 4.73
N PHE A 459 18.43 32.56 5.25
CA PHE A 459 17.34 33.49 5.53
C PHE A 459 17.48 34.84 4.81
N LYS A 460 18.40 34.96 3.84
CA LYS A 460 18.67 36.23 3.16
C LYS A 460 17.38 36.84 2.63
N GLY A 461 17.19 38.16 2.69
CA GLY A 461 16.02 38.85 2.16
C GLY A 461 14.68 38.56 2.86
N CYS A 462 14.65 37.79 3.95
CA CYS A 462 13.46 37.58 4.78
C CYS A 462 13.13 38.82 5.61
N SER A 463 12.74 39.91 4.95
CA SER A 463 12.52 41.21 5.57
C SER A 463 11.38 41.23 6.58
N GLY A 464 10.40 40.32 6.48
CA GLY A 464 9.30 40.21 7.43
C GLY A 464 9.67 39.47 8.72
N LEU A 465 10.75 38.67 8.72
CA LEU A 465 11.11 37.86 9.87
C LEU A 465 11.52 38.77 11.01
N THR A 466 10.71 38.77 12.06
CA THR A 466 11.00 39.44 13.33
C THR A 466 11.73 38.51 14.28
N THR A 467 11.49 37.21 14.19
CA THR A 467 12.04 36.21 15.11
C THR A 467 12.23 34.85 14.43
N ILE A 468 13.36 34.21 14.72
CA ILE A 468 13.66 32.83 14.34
C ILE A 468 13.96 32.06 15.62
N TYR A 469 13.18 31.01 15.90
CA TYR A 469 13.33 30.19 17.09
C TYR A 469 14.15 28.94 16.80
N VAL A 470 15.12 28.64 17.66
CA VAL A 470 16.00 27.47 17.54
C VAL A 470 16.19 26.78 18.88
N SER A 471 16.42 25.46 18.87
CA SER A 471 16.78 24.69 20.06
C SER A 471 18.30 24.56 20.21
N ASP A 472 18.76 23.86 21.25
CA ASP A 472 20.17 23.52 21.38
C ASP A 472 20.64 22.50 20.32
N ASP A 473 19.74 21.82 19.61
CA ASP A 473 20.05 20.87 18.53
C ASP A 473 20.34 21.56 17.18
N PHE A 474 20.05 22.86 17.08
CA PHE A 474 20.48 23.69 15.97
C PHE A 474 21.97 24.04 16.15
N LYS A 475 22.85 23.18 15.62
CA LYS A 475 24.31 23.32 15.66
C LYS A 475 24.84 24.02 14.41
N ILE A 476 25.82 24.91 14.60
CA ILE A 476 26.66 25.48 13.55
C ILE A 476 28.06 24.89 13.71
N GLY A 477 28.50 24.07 12.76
CA GLY A 477 29.84 23.50 12.75
C GLY A 477 30.93 24.51 12.35
N GLU A 478 32.17 24.25 12.74
CA GLU A 478 33.33 25.07 12.33
C GLU A 478 33.44 25.14 10.80
N ASP A 479 33.22 24.01 10.13
CA ASP A 479 33.27 23.87 8.68
C ASP A 479 31.96 24.26 7.95
N THR A 480 30.90 24.64 8.68
CA THR A 480 29.63 25.03 8.06
C THR A 480 29.81 26.31 7.23
N ASN A 481 29.49 26.29 5.93
CA ASN A 481 29.44 27.51 5.12
C ASN A 481 28.13 28.25 5.42
N GLY A 482 28.21 29.47 5.95
CA GLY A 482 27.03 30.30 6.21
C GLY A 482 27.29 31.76 5.87
N LEU A 483 27.89 31.98 4.69
CA LEU A 483 28.08 33.31 4.13
C LEU A 483 26.72 33.98 3.90
N GLY A 484 26.56 35.23 4.33
CA GLY A 484 25.35 36.02 4.05
C GLY A 484 24.04 35.46 4.60
N MET A 485 24.07 34.53 5.57
CA MET A 485 22.91 33.83 6.13
C MET A 485 21.71 34.72 6.46
N PHE A 486 21.95 35.96 6.91
CA PHE A 486 20.94 36.94 7.34
C PHE A 486 20.97 38.25 6.56
N TYR A 487 21.57 38.29 5.38
CA TYR A 487 21.63 39.52 4.58
C TYR A 487 20.22 40.07 4.30
N ASP A 488 19.98 41.38 4.45
CA ASP A 488 18.65 42.03 4.31
C ASP A 488 17.50 41.55 5.24
N CYS A 489 17.80 40.87 6.36
CA CYS A 489 16.82 40.54 7.40
C CYS A 489 16.50 41.72 8.33
N ASN A 490 16.07 42.85 7.76
CA ASN A 490 16.04 44.16 8.44
C ASN A 490 15.17 44.24 9.72
N ASN A 491 14.16 43.36 9.86
CA ASN A 491 13.28 43.34 11.02
C ASN A 491 13.69 42.32 12.11
N LEU A 492 14.74 41.54 11.86
CA LEU A 492 15.15 40.47 12.75
C LEU A 492 15.71 41.01 14.06
N LYS A 493 15.17 40.49 15.16
CA LYS A 493 15.53 40.89 16.53
C LYS A 493 15.82 39.62 17.32
N GLY A 494 17.10 39.28 17.44
CA GLY A 494 17.58 38.25 18.35
C GLY A 494 18.10 38.87 19.65
N ASP A 495 19.22 38.35 20.15
CA ASP A 495 19.94 38.95 21.27
C ASP A 495 20.50 40.34 20.92
N VAL A 496 20.86 40.53 19.64
CA VAL A 496 21.23 41.82 19.07
C VAL A 496 20.22 42.24 17.99
N SER A 497 20.10 43.54 17.77
CA SER A 497 19.39 44.07 16.60
C SER A 497 20.18 43.78 15.33
N TYR A 498 19.47 43.58 14.22
CA TYR A 498 20.08 43.39 12.91
C TYR A 498 21.14 44.46 12.60
N ASP A 499 22.31 44.03 12.14
CA ASP A 499 23.41 44.86 11.66
C ASP A 499 23.82 44.44 10.24
N PRO A 500 23.70 45.32 9.24
CA PRO A 500 24.06 45.01 7.85
C PRO A 500 25.54 44.68 7.65
N ALA A 501 26.43 45.02 8.60
CA ALA A 501 27.84 44.62 8.56
C ALA A 501 28.08 43.17 9.02
N ASN A 502 27.14 42.56 9.74
CA ASN A 502 27.26 41.25 10.36
C ASN A 502 26.14 40.31 9.89
N THR A 503 26.32 39.67 8.74
CA THR A 503 25.24 38.89 8.09
C THR A 503 25.53 37.40 7.98
N GLY A 504 26.71 36.94 8.40
CA GLY A 504 27.13 35.53 8.28
C GLY A 504 26.75 34.65 9.48
N LYS A 505 27.19 33.38 9.43
CA LYS A 505 26.92 32.33 10.44
C LYS A 505 27.32 32.69 11.87
N SER A 506 28.22 33.65 12.08
CA SER A 506 28.56 34.13 13.43
C SER A 506 27.34 34.68 14.18
N MET A 507 26.33 35.15 13.45
CA MET A 507 25.07 35.64 14.00
C MET A 507 24.00 34.55 14.14
N ALA A 508 24.28 33.30 13.71
CA ALA A 508 23.39 32.15 13.84
C ALA A 508 23.47 31.54 15.24
N ASN A 509 23.26 32.38 16.24
CA ASN A 509 23.39 32.05 17.65
C ASN A 509 22.34 32.81 18.45
N TYR A 510 21.70 32.14 19.39
CA TYR A 510 20.65 32.78 20.19
C TYR A 510 21.15 33.59 21.39
N LYS A 511 22.44 33.53 21.72
CA LYS A 511 23.08 34.24 22.85
C LYS A 511 23.87 35.47 22.43
N THR A 512 24.22 35.58 21.15
CA THR A 512 25.11 36.64 20.64
C THR A 512 24.71 37.11 19.25
N GLY A 513 23.61 36.60 18.71
CA GLY A 513 23.23 36.73 17.31
C GLY A 513 21.74 36.99 17.15
N TYR A 514 21.23 36.63 15.97
CA TYR A 514 19.88 36.96 15.54
C TYR A 514 18.83 35.90 15.82
N PHE A 515 19.26 34.69 16.19
CA PHE A 515 18.32 33.70 16.66
C PHE A 515 17.76 34.08 18.03
N THR A 516 16.57 33.59 18.31
CA THR A 516 16.00 33.61 19.65
C THR A 516 16.00 32.18 20.15
N LYS A 517 16.44 31.97 21.40
CA LYS A 517 16.36 30.64 21.98
C LYS A 517 14.88 30.28 21.97
N SER A 518 14.57 29.17 21.34
CA SER A 518 13.25 28.59 21.44
C SER A 518 13.00 28.30 22.90
N ASN A 519 12.26 29.21 23.52
CA ASN A 519 11.69 29.04 24.82
C ASN A 519 10.26 28.64 24.54
N LEU A 520 10.07 27.47 23.91
CA LEU A 520 8.76 26.82 23.82
C LEU A 520 8.23 26.76 25.23
N THR A 521 7.44 27.77 25.57
CA THR A 521 6.97 27.97 26.91
C THR A 521 5.57 27.41 26.85
N PRO A 522 5.31 26.28 27.50
CA PRO A 522 3.94 25.88 27.69
C PRO A 522 3.28 26.88 28.63
N TYR A 523 2.10 27.34 28.26
CA TYR A 523 1.32 28.23 29.10
C TYR A 523 -0.17 27.93 28.95
N VAL A 524 -0.92 28.45 29.91
CA VAL A 524 -2.37 28.30 29.98
C VAL A 524 -3.01 29.66 29.82
N LYS A 525 -4.04 29.75 28.98
CA LYS A 525 -4.83 30.95 28.76
C LYS A 525 -6.27 30.73 29.18
N TRP A 526 -6.76 31.57 30.08
CA TRP A 526 -8.16 31.69 30.45
C TRP A 526 -8.86 32.73 29.57
N ASP A 527 -9.99 32.35 28.99
CA ASP A 527 -10.92 33.26 28.32
C ASP A 527 -12.23 33.33 29.10
N ALA A 528 -12.45 34.46 29.77
CA ALA A 528 -13.62 34.69 30.61
C ALA A 528 -14.94 34.78 29.81
N ASN A 529 -14.89 35.15 28.52
CA ASN A 529 -16.09 35.28 27.68
C ASN A 529 -16.58 33.91 27.24
N THR A 530 -15.66 33.06 26.80
CA THR A 530 -15.97 31.71 26.32
C THR A 530 -15.96 30.68 27.44
N LYS A 531 -15.43 31.03 28.62
CA LYS A 531 -15.23 30.15 29.79
C LYS A 531 -14.33 28.94 29.48
N VAL A 532 -13.35 29.15 28.60
CA VAL A 532 -12.41 28.13 28.13
C VAL A 532 -11.03 28.36 28.73
N LEU A 533 -10.42 27.29 29.22
CA LEU A 533 -9.02 27.25 29.63
C LEU A 533 -8.18 26.49 28.57
N THR A 534 -7.32 27.18 27.85
CA THR A 534 -6.54 26.64 26.72
C THR A 534 -5.07 26.44 27.07
N PHE A 535 -4.58 25.22 26.90
CA PHE A 535 -3.18 24.80 27.02
C PHE A 535 -2.55 24.82 25.64
N LYS A 536 -1.44 25.55 25.50
CA LYS A 536 -0.68 25.66 24.25
C LYS A 536 0.79 25.92 24.54
N VAL A 537 1.62 25.58 23.56
CA VAL A 537 3.03 25.92 23.55
C VAL A 537 3.23 27.01 22.50
N ALA A 538 3.96 28.06 22.86
CA ALA A 538 4.49 29.02 21.91
C ALA A 538 5.82 29.56 22.41
N ASN A 539 6.62 30.09 21.49
CA ASN A 539 7.90 30.70 21.85
C ASN A 539 7.76 32.08 22.52
N THR A 540 6.67 32.80 22.25
CA THR A 540 6.29 34.00 23.01
C THR A 540 4.99 33.71 23.73
N LYS A 541 5.06 33.61 25.07
CA LYS A 541 3.87 33.54 25.91
C LYS A 541 3.04 34.80 25.73
N GLU A 542 1.74 34.65 25.48
CA GLU A 542 0.84 35.80 25.34
C GLU A 542 0.84 36.67 26.61
N ALA A 543 0.93 37.98 26.43
CA ALA A 543 0.86 38.93 27.54
C ALA A 543 -0.61 39.33 27.82
N GLY A 544 -1.01 39.36 29.09
CA GLY A 544 -2.33 39.84 29.49
C GLY A 544 -2.88 39.15 30.74
N ASN A 545 -3.96 39.73 31.28
CA ASN A 545 -4.73 39.10 32.36
C ASN A 545 -5.29 37.76 31.86
N GLY A 546 -5.18 36.70 32.67
CA GLY A 546 -5.66 35.37 32.32
C GLY A 546 -4.62 34.46 31.63
N VAL A 547 -3.34 34.84 31.56
CA VAL A 547 -2.27 33.96 31.04
C VAL A 547 -1.34 33.51 32.16
N TYR A 548 -1.09 32.19 32.25
CA TYR A 548 -0.45 31.56 33.39
C TYR A 548 0.65 30.59 32.95
N ASP A 549 1.74 30.50 33.72
CA ASP A 549 2.78 29.48 33.52
C ASP A 549 2.35 28.13 34.10
N LEU A 550 2.84 27.03 33.50
CA LEU A 550 2.71 25.71 34.12
C LEU A 550 3.42 25.70 35.48
N ASN A 551 2.80 25.03 36.46
CA ASN A 551 3.44 24.83 37.76
C ASN A 551 4.42 23.66 37.74
N GLU A 552 5.43 23.75 38.59
CA GLU A 552 6.42 22.71 38.84
C GLU A 552 6.30 22.19 40.27
N GLY A 553 6.56 20.90 40.47
CA GLY A 553 6.48 20.26 41.78
C GLY A 553 5.11 20.45 42.43
N ALA A 554 5.08 20.69 43.74
CA ALA A 554 3.86 20.87 44.53
C ALA A 554 3.44 22.35 44.71
N LYS A 555 3.70 23.20 43.71
CA LYS A 555 3.26 24.61 43.70
C LYS A 555 1.87 24.73 43.07
N ASP A 556 0.96 25.49 43.68
CA ASP A 556 -0.38 25.72 43.11
C ASP A 556 -0.27 26.40 41.72
N PRO A 557 -1.03 25.94 40.70
CA PRO A 557 -1.00 26.56 39.39
C PRO A 557 -1.53 27.98 39.42
N GLY A 558 -0.96 28.86 38.59
CA GLY A 558 -1.33 30.28 38.57
C GLY A 558 -2.81 30.53 38.23
N TRP A 559 -3.43 29.62 37.47
CA TRP A 559 -4.84 29.66 37.13
C TRP A 559 -5.75 29.09 38.23
N SER A 560 -5.21 28.66 39.37
CA SER A 560 -5.95 28.16 40.53
C SER A 560 -6.56 29.31 41.36
N ILE A 561 -7.17 30.30 40.72
CA ILE A 561 -7.83 31.45 41.35
C ILE A 561 -9.36 31.29 41.32
N ASP A 562 -10.07 31.96 42.24
CA ASP A 562 -11.52 31.87 42.37
C ASP A 562 -12.28 32.21 41.08
N GLU A 563 -11.77 33.17 40.30
CA GLU A 563 -12.35 33.54 39.01
C GLU A 563 -12.38 32.35 38.03
N VAL A 564 -11.26 31.66 37.86
CA VAL A 564 -11.15 30.55 36.90
C VAL A 564 -11.85 29.30 37.44
N LYS A 565 -11.60 28.94 38.71
CA LYS A 565 -12.17 27.75 39.37
C LYS A 565 -13.70 27.72 39.34
N ASN A 566 -14.33 28.87 39.61
CA ASN A 566 -15.78 28.96 39.71
C ASN A 566 -16.47 29.10 38.35
N ASN A 567 -15.75 29.47 37.28
CA ASN A 567 -16.37 29.79 35.98
C ASN A 567 -15.94 28.89 34.81
N CYS A 568 -14.83 28.17 34.89
CA CYS A 568 -14.33 27.35 33.79
C CYS A 568 -15.27 26.18 33.47
N THR A 569 -15.75 26.11 32.22
CA THR A 569 -16.63 25.03 31.74
C THR A 569 -15.95 24.08 30.75
N LYS A 570 -14.89 24.51 30.07
CA LYS A 570 -14.18 23.69 29.07
C LYS A 570 -12.67 23.88 29.14
N VAL A 571 -11.91 22.79 28.98
CA VAL A 571 -10.46 22.81 28.79
C VAL A 571 -10.10 22.37 27.37
N VAL A 572 -9.09 22.99 26.75
CA VAL A 572 -8.58 22.66 25.41
C VAL A 572 -7.07 22.50 25.45
N PHE A 573 -6.54 21.41 24.91
CA PHE A 573 -5.13 21.22 24.60
C PHE A 573 -4.94 21.31 23.07
N THR A 574 -4.16 22.29 22.60
CA THR A 574 -3.89 22.45 21.15
C THR A 574 -2.94 21.36 20.65
N THR A 575 -2.89 21.12 19.33
CA THR A 575 -1.90 20.21 18.74
C THR A 575 -0.47 20.60 19.11
N SER A 576 -0.15 21.90 19.13
CA SER A 576 1.16 22.39 19.59
C SER A 576 1.52 22.02 21.03
N PHE A 577 0.55 21.65 21.87
CA PHE A 577 0.81 21.25 23.25
C PHE A 577 1.48 19.87 23.37
N ASN A 578 1.51 19.07 22.30
CA ASN A 578 2.28 17.81 22.27
C ASN A 578 3.79 17.99 22.53
N HIS A 579 4.31 19.20 22.28
CA HIS A 579 5.69 19.60 22.57
C HIS A 579 5.91 19.98 24.04
N ALA A 580 4.85 20.17 24.83
CA ALA A 580 4.97 20.46 26.26
C ALA A 580 5.39 19.18 27.01
N LYS A 581 6.41 19.28 27.86
CA LYS A 581 6.82 18.21 28.78
C LYS A 581 6.64 18.64 30.23
N PRO A 582 5.38 18.76 30.72
CA PRO A 582 5.14 19.12 32.11
C PRO A 582 5.80 18.12 33.06
N THR A 583 6.45 18.62 34.11
CA THR A 583 7.02 17.77 35.18
C THR A 583 6.06 17.55 36.34
N SER A 584 4.97 18.34 36.39
CA SER A 584 3.92 18.25 37.39
C SER A 584 2.56 18.67 36.79
N CYS A 585 1.53 17.91 37.16
CA CYS A 585 0.13 18.25 36.97
C CYS A 585 -0.58 18.58 38.30
N TYR A 586 0.20 18.89 39.36
CA TYR A 586 -0.33 19.18 40.69
C TYR A 586 -1.39 20.27 40.64
N LYS A 587 -2.60 19.98 41.14
CA LYS A 587 -3.73 20.92 41.23
C LYS A 587 -4.20 21.58 39.91
N TRP A 588 -3.87 21.06 38.72
CA TRP A 588 -4.22 21.70 37.44
C TRP A 588 -5.72 22.04 37.30
N PHE A 589 -6.63 21.22 37.80
CA PHE A 589 -8.08 21.48 37.77
C PHE A 589 -8.70 21.43 39.17
N ASN A 590 -7.93 21.80 40.20
CA ASN A 590 -8.37 21.80 41.59
C ASN A 590 -9.52 22.81 41.83
N MET A 591 -10.67 22.32 42.32
CA MET A 591 -11.92 23.04 42.60
C MET A 591 -12.67 23.57 41.37
N PHE A 592 -12.45 22.96 40.20
CA PHE A 592 -13.13 23.33 38.95
C PHE A 592 -14.54 22.71 38.89
N SER A 593 -15.41 23.12 39.82
CA SER A 593 -16.75 22.54 39.97
C SER A 593 -17.65 22.73 38.76
N GLY A 594 -17.38 23.74 37.91
CA GLY A 594 -18.10 24.03 36.66
C GLY A 594 -17.62 23.28 35.40
N LEU A 595 -16.48 22.59 35.46
CA LEU A 595 -15.85 21.97 34.28
C LEU A 595 -16.66 20.77 33.76
N THR A 596 -17.03 20.79 32.48
CA THR A 596 -17.82 19.73 31.84
C THR A 596 -17.08 18.96 30.74
N THR A 597 -16.13 19.59 30.04
CA THR A 597 -15.49 18.99 28.84
C THR A 597 -14.00 19.30 28.77
N ILE A 598 -13.20 18.32 28.36
CA ILE A 598 -11.78 18.49 28.04
C ILE A 598 -11.55 18.00 26.61
N GLN A 599 -11.02 18.85 25.73
CA GLN A 599 -10.74 18.56 24.32
C GLN A 599 -9.23 18.49 24.08
N GLY A 600 -8.78 17.54 23.25
CA GLY A 600 -7.38 17.43 22.82
C GLY A 600 -6.45 16.83 23.87
N ILE A 601 -6.98 16.13 24.88
CA ILE A 601 -6.20 15.59 26.00
C ILE A 601 -5.12 14.58 25.55
N GLU A 602 -5.24 14.03 24.34
CA GLU A 602 -4.20 13.25 23.64
C GLU A 602 -2.92 14.05 23.34
N ASN A 603 -3.01 15.38 23.25
CA ASN A 603 -1.86 16.28 23.10
C ASN A 603 -1.15 16.59 24.43
N LEU A 604 -1.67 16.11 25.58
CA LEU A 604 -0.97 16.24 26.87
C LEU A 604 0.07 15.11 27.01
N ASN A 605 1.34 15.42 26.76
CA ASN A 605 2.43 14.49 27.06
C ASN A 605 2.66 14.41 28.58
N THR A 606 2.47 13.23 29.16
CA THR A 606 2.63 12.97 30.60
C THR A 606 3.90 12.18 30.96
N GLU A 607 4.75 11.87 29.98
CA GLU A 607 5.94 11.02 30.14
C GLU A 607 6.89 11.50 31.25
N GLU A 608 7.04 12.82 31.41
CA GLU A 608 7.94 13.43 32.40
C GLU A 608 7.25 13.84 33.72
N VAL A 609 5.94 13.60 33.86
CA VAL A 609 5.18 14.05 35.02
C VAL A 609 5.50 13.20 36.25
N THR A 610 5.88 13.85 37.35
CA THR A 610 6.19 13.19 38.64
C THR A 610 5.09 13.38 39.69
N ASN A 611 4.30 14.46 39.61
CA ASN A 611 3.26 14.77 40.59
C ASN A 611 1.93 15.09 39.90
N MET A 612 0.92 14.26 40.13
CA MET A 612 -0.46 14.43 39.66
C MET A 612 -1.45 14.64 40.82
N SER A 613 -0.96 14.91 42.03
CA SER A 613 -1.84 15.06 43.19
C SER A 613 -2.79 16.26 43.02
N TYR A 614 -4.04 16.08 43.45
CA TYR A 614 -5.13 17.05 43.31
C TYR A 614 -5.45 17.52 41.87
N MET A 615 -4.95 16.84 40.82
CA MET A 615 -5.10 17.29 39.42
C MET A 615 -6.57 17.55 39.05
N PHE A 616 -7.51 16.72 39.50
CA PHE A 616 -8.96 16.86 39.28
C PHE A 616 -9.75 17.01 40.59
N TYR A 617 -9.14 17.53 41.67
CA TYR A 617 -9.83 17.68 42.96
C TYR A 617 -11.10 18.53 42.84
N VAL A 618 -12.26 18.08 43.33
CA VAL A 618 -13.54 18.83 43.33
C VAL A 618 -14.03 19.21 41.91
N CYS A 619 -13.71 18.44 40.88
CA CYS A 619 -14.29 18.57 39.53
C CYS A 619 -15.72 17.98 39.45
N GLN A 620 -16.65 18.58 40.17
CA GLN A 620 -17.98 18.01 40.41
C GLN A 620 -18.87 17.91 39.17
N ASN A 621 -18.70 18.73 38.13
CA ASN A 621 -19.52 18.67 36.91
C ASN A 621 -18.93 17.83 35.77
N LEU A 622 -17.72 17.29 35.93
CA LEU A 622 -17.07 16.48 34.91
C LEU A 622 -17.75 15.11 34.85
N THR A 623 -18.31 14.75 33.69
CA THR A 623 -19.08 13.49 33.53
C THR A 623 -18.24 12.36 32.96
N GLU A 624 -17.27 12.68 32.11
CA GLU A 624 -16.38 11.74 31.44
C GLU A 624 -14.96 12.31 31.36
N LEU A 625 -13.97 11.42 31.32
CA LEU A 625 -12.56 11.76 31.26
C LEU A 625 -11.80 10.62 30.57
N ASP A 626 -11.24 10.89 29.39
CA ASP A 626 -10.36 9.95 28.70
C ASP A 626 -8.90 10.18 29.16
N LEU A 627 -8.29 9.12 29.66
CA LEU A 627 -6.92 9.08 30.19
C LEU A 627 -6.03 8.10 29.40
N SER A 628 -6.48 7.64 28.23
CA SER A 628 -5.80 6.60 27.45
C SER A 628 -4.41 6.99 26.96
N SER A 629 -4.16 8.28 26.69
CA SER A 629 -2.86 8.83 26.30
C SER A 629 -1.87 9.00 27.46
N PHE A 630 -2.28 8.78 28.71
CA PHE A 630 -1.43 9.07 29.87
C PHE A 630 -0.35 8.01 30.06
N ASN A 631 0.91 8.43 30.13
CA ASN A 631 2.04 7.65 30.58
C ASN A 631 2.39 8.06 32.02
N THR A 632 2.08 7.21 33.00
CA THR A 632 2.33 7.53 34.42
C THR A 632 3.57 6.86 35.00
N ALA A 633 4.44 6.26 34.18
CA ALA A 633 5.57 5.45 34.64
C ALA A 633 6.59 6.22 35.51
N ASN A 634 6.59 7.55 35.44
CA ASN A 634 7.46 8.44 36.23
C ASN A 634 6.74 9.14 37.41
N VAL A 635 5.44 8.92 37.60
CA VAL A 635 4.66 9.56 38.67
C VAL A 635 5.01 8.97 40.04
N THR A 636 5.29 9.84 41.02
CA THR A 636 5.58 9.47 42.42
C THR A 636 4.45 9.87 43.38
N ASN A 637 3.62 10.87 43.04
CA ASN A 637 2.51 11.32 43.90
C ASN A 637 1.23 11.57 43.09
N MET A 638 0.15 10.89 43.44
CA MET A 638 -1.20 11.09 42.90
C MET A 638 -2.28 11.16 44.00
N SER A 639 -1.88 11.56 45.21
CA SER A 639 -2.83 11.80 46.31
C SER A 639 -3.93 12.78 45.93
N CYS A 640 -5.15 12.54 46.39
CA CYS A 640 -6.32 13.37 46.09
C CYS A 640 -6.60 13.64 44.60
N MET A 641 -6.01 12.91 43.64
CA MET A 641 -6.08 13.23 42.20
C MET A 641 -7.52 13.43 41.71
N PHE A 642 -8.46 12.62 42.18
CA PHE A 642 -9.88 12.69 41.81
C PHE A 642 -10.80 13.04 42.99
N CYS A 643 -10.26 13.36 44.16
CA CYS A 643 -11.06 13.52 45.38
C CYS A 643 -12.19 14.56 45.21
N TRP A 644 -13.40 14.25 45.69
CA TRP A 644 -14.65 14.98 45.49
C TRP A 644 -15.15 15.11 44.04
N CYS A 645 -14.69 14.27 43.11
CA CYS A 645 -15.33 14.10 41.80
C CYS A 645 -16.59 13.24 41.91
N SER A 646 -17.75 13.86 42.12
CA SER A 646 -19.00 13.14 42.43
C SER A 646 -19.85 12.73 41.22
N ARG A 647 -19.51 13.16 39.99
CA ARG A 647 -20.28 12.84 38.77
C ARG A 647 -19.69 11.80 37.83
N PRO A 648 -18.37 11.60 37.70
CA PRO A 648 -17.85 10.49 36.92
C PRO A 648 -18.34 9.17 37.51
N THR A 649 -19.10 8.40 36.73
CA THR A 649 -19.56 7.07 37.14
C THR A 649 -18.45 6.04 37.01
N SER A 650 -17.47 6.29 36.15
CA SER A 650 -16.29 5.44 36.01
C SER A 650 -15.03 6.18 35.61
N LEU A 651 -13.89 5.60 35.96
CA LEU A 651 -12.56 6.08 35.58
C LEU A 651 -11.71 4.94 35.01
N ASN A 652 -10.92 5.29 33.99
CA ASN A 652 -10.04 4.36 33.28
C ASN A 652 -8.57 4.66 33.54
N LEU A 653 -7.91 3.79 34.29
CA LEU A 653 -6.54 3.96 34.74
C LEU A 653 -5.62 2.85 34.21
N SER A 654 -5.96 2.22 33.09
CA SER A 654 -5.19 1.04 32.64
C SER A 654 -4.01 1.33 31.75
N SER A 655 -3.89 2.57 31.27
CA SER A 655 -2.63 3.11 30.79
C SER A 655 -1.67 3.45 31.95
N PHE A 656 -2.15 3.42 33.20
CA PHE A 656 -1.33 3.85 34.34
C PHE A 656 -0.39 2.74 34.76
N ASN A 657 0.90 3.03 34.67
CA ASN A 657 1.95 2.31 35.36
C ASN A 657 2.22 3.03 36.68
N THR A 658 1.96 2.37 37.82
CA THR A 658 2.08 2.98 39.15
C THR A 658 3.26 2.46 39.97
N ALA A 659 4.20 1.74 39.33
CA ALA A 659 5.30 1.08 40.02
C ALA A 659 6.20 2.04 40.82
N LYS A 660 6.30 3.32 40.41
CA LYS A 660 7.09 4.36 41.10
C LYS A 660 6.28 5.24 42.07
N VAL A 661 4.98 5.00 42.22
CA VAL A 661 4.13 5.88 43.05
C VAL A 661 4.33 5.59 44.54
N GLU A 662 4.70 6.63 45.28
CA GLU A 662 4.92 6.62 46.73
C GLU A 662 3.67 7.07 47.51
N ASN A 663 2.83 7.95 46.96
CA ASN A 663 1.64 8.47 47.64
C ASN A 663 0.39 8.49 46.74
N MET A 664 -0.63 7.75 47.16
CA MET A 664 -1.98 7.65 46.57
C MET A 664 -3.07 7.95 47.61
N SER A 665 -2.73 8.55 48.76
CA SER A 665 -3.69 8.84 49.83
C SER A 665 -4.86 9.68 49.32
N TYR A 666 -6.08 9.33 49.74
CA TYR A 666 -7.31 10.02 49.34
C TYR A 666 -7.56 10.14 47.82
N MET A 667 -6.87 9.37 46.96
CA MET A 667 -6.93 9.54 45.48
C MET A 667 -8.36 9.64 44.94
N PHE A 668 -9.30 8.86 45.48
CA PHE A 668 -10.71 8.84 45.09
C PHE A 668 -11.65 9.31 46.21
N SER A 669 -11.14 9.86 47.32
CA SER A 669 -11.98 10.17 48.48
C SER A 669 -13.16 11.09 48.11
N TYR A 670 -14.34 10.86 48.67
CA TYR A 670 -15.59 11.56 48.35
C TYR A 670 -16.06 11.48 46.88
N CYS A 671 -15.56 10.55 46.06
CA CYS A 671 -16.10 10.25 44.74
C CYS A 671 -17.40 9.43 44.84
N SER A 672 -18.46 10.01 45.41
CA SER A 672 -19.70 9.29 45.73
C SER A 672 -20.51 8.83 44.51
N GLY A 673 -20.24 9.36 43.31
CA GLY A 673 -20.84 8.88 42.06
C GLY A 673 -20.06 7.78 41.35
N LEU A 674 -18.81 7.52 41.77
CA LEU A 674 -17.93 6.55 41.13
C LEU A 674 -18.38 5.14 41.47
N THR A 675 -18.89 4.42 40.47
CA THR A 675 -19.31 3.02 40.62
C THR A 675 -18.20 2.06 40.28
N THR A 676 -17.35 2.41 39.31
CA THR A 676 -16.35 1.50 38.74
C THR A 676 -15.01 2.19 38.51
N ILE A 677 -13.91 1.54 38.90
CA ILE A 677 -12.54 1.98 38.60
C ILE A 677 -11.83 0.86 37.84
N TYR A 678 -11.32 1.18 36.65
CA TYR A 678 -10.67 0.23 35.76
C TYR A 678 -9.16 0.34 35.79
N ALA A 679 -8.45 -0.76 36.03
CA ALA A 679 -6.99 -0.81 36.10
C ALA A 679 -6.42 -2.05 35.37
N SER A 680 -5.17 -1.95 34.88
CA SER A 680 -4.39 -3.09 34.34
C SER A 680 -3.47 -3.67 35.41
N ASN A 681 -2.76 -4.75 35.08
CA ASN A 681 -1.72 -5.32 35.94
C ASN A 681 -0.54 -4.34 36.18
N ASP A 682 -0.38 -3.32 35.35
CA ASP A 682 0.67 -2.30 35.48
C ASP A 682 0.34 -1.29 36.60
N PHE A 683 -0.91 -1.25 37.07
CA PHE A 683 -1.30 -0.54 38.29
C PHE A 683 -0.90 -1.37 39.52
N ALA A 684 0.37 -1.36 39.86
CA ALA A 684 0.93 -2.05 41.01
C ALA A 684 0.88 -1.20 42.30
N THR A 685 0.46 -1.80 43.41
CA THR A 685 0.51 -1.22 44.76
C THR A 685 1.58 -1.94 45.59
N GLY A 686 2.78 -1.38 45.66
CA GLY A 686 3.93 -2.00 46.35
C GLY A 686 3.92 -1.85 47.88
N THR A 687 4.73 -2.66 48.57
CA THR A 687 4.95 -2.57 50.02
C THR A 687 5.76 -1.31 50.37
N GLY A 688 5.09 -0.17 50.52
CA GLY A 688 5.73 1.12 50.80
C GLY A 688 4.91 2.34 50.33
N THR A 689 3.93 2.15 49.46
CA THR A 689 3.05 3.22 48.97
C THR A 689 2.04 3.65 50.05
N ASN A 690 1.98 4.95 50.39
CA ASN A 690 0.95 5.52 51.24
C ASN A 690 -0.36 5.70 50.45
N GLY A 691 -1.35 4.84 50.66
CA GLY A 691 -2.72 5.08 50.19
C GLY A 691 -3.73 5.06 51.33
N SER A 692 -3.45 5.80 52.40
CA SER A 692 -4.41 6.06 53.48
C SER A 692 -5.69 6.70 52.91
N ASP A 693 -6.84 6.15 53.31
CA ASP A 693 -8.17 6.67 52.96
C ASP A 693 -8.41 6.93 51.47
N MET A 694 -7.70 6.19 50.60
CA MET A 694 -7.78 6.26 49.14
C MET A 694 -9.22 6.25 48.61
N PHE A 695 -10.11 5.52 49.27
CA PHE A 695 -11.52 5.35 48.89
C PHE A 695 -12.52 5.87 49.94
N TYR A 696 -12.10 6.75 50.85
CA TYR A 696 -13.00 7.26 51.90
C TYR A 696 -14.25 7.92 51.30
N ASN A 697 -15.43 7.61 51.84
CA ASN A 697 -16.74 8.10 51.36
C ASN A 697 -17.04 7.87 49.86
N CYS A 698 -16.48 6.83 49.24
CA CYS A 698 -16.83 6.37 47.89
C CYS A 698 -18.04 5.43 47.91
N THR A 699 -19.17 5.93 48.41
CA THR A 699 -20.33 5.10 48.80
C THR A 699 -20.96 4.28 47.67
N SER A 700 -20.69 4.62 46.41
CA SER A 700 -21.24 3.93 45.23
C SER A 700 -20.30 2.90 44.61
N LEU A 701 -19.06 2.74 45.10
CA LEU A 701 -18.10 1.80 44.53
C LEU A 701 -18.56 0.35 44.64
N LYS A 702 -18.47 -0.36 43.51
CA LYS A 702 -18.83 -1.77 43.34
C LYS A 702 -17.69 -2.48 42.60
N GLY A 703 -16.58 -2.75 43.29
CA GLY A 703 -15.53 -3.64 42.78
C GLY A 703 -15.88 -5.11 43.03
N ALA A 704 -14.88 -5.97 43.25
CA ALA A 704 -15.11 -7.35 43.71
C ALA A 704 -15.84 -7.40 45.07
N VAL A 705 -15.70 -6.34 45.87
CA VAL A 705 -16.53 -6.11 47.06
C VAL A 705 -17.25 -4.75 47.00
N SER A 706 -18.39 -4.66 47.69
CA SER A 706 -19.07 -3.38 47.91
C SER A 706 -18.29 -2.49 48.86
N TYR A 707 -18.41 -1.17 48.68
CA TYR A 707 -17.79 -0.19 49.56
C TYR A 707 -18.07 -0.46 51.05
N ASN A 708 -17.01 -0.40 51.86
CA ASN A 708 -17.05 -0.55 53.31
C ASN A 708 -16.30 0.60 53.98
N SER A 709 -16.95 1.31 54.90
CA SER A 709 -16.37 2.46 55.60
C SER A 709 -15.19 2.14 56.51
N GLY A 710 -14.96 0.86 56.83
CA GLY A 710 -13.77 0.37 57.54
C GLY A 710 -12.65 -0.16 56.64
N LYS A 711 -12.84 -0.19 55.31
CA LYS A 711 -11.84 -0.62 54.31
C LYS A 711 -11.64 0.48 53.27
N THR A 712 -10.99 1.56 53.67
CA THR A 712 -10.83 2.77 52.82
C THR A 712 -9.43 2.91 52.24
N GLY A 713 -8.50 2.03 52.61
CA GLY A 713 -7.08 2.12 52.26
C GLY A 713 -6.70 1.47 50.93
N ILE A 714 -5.40 1.54 50.63
CA ILE A 714 -4.75 1.00 49.43
C ILE A 714 -4.86 -0.52 49.30
N ASP A 715 -5.11 -1.23 50.41
CA ASP A 715 -5.38 -2.67 50.43
C ASP A 715 -6.60 -3.04 49.59
N MET A 716 -7.45 -2.07 49.26
CA MET A 716 -8.59 -2.23 48.36
C MET A 716 -8.29 -1.81 46.91
N ALA A 717 -7.11 -1.30 46.59
CA ALA A 717 -6.72 -0.88 45.23
C ALA A 717 -6.16 -2.05 44.40
N ASN A 718 -6.94 -3.13 44.30
CA ASN A 718 -6.63 -4.34 43.53
C ASN A 718 -7.92 -5.02 43.07
N PHE A 719 -7.80 -6.08 42.26
CA PHE A 719 -8.93 -6.78 41.66
C PHE A 719 -9.79 -7.57 42.64
N ASP A 720 -9.28 -7.91 43.82
CA ASP A 720 -10.06 -8.51 44.91
C ASP A 720 -10.74 -7.43 45.79
N GLY A 721 -10.41 -6.15 45.57
CA GLY A 721 -10.91 -4.99 46.27
C GLY A 721 -11.92 -4.16 45.45
N TYR A 722 -11.66 -2.86 45.34
CA TYR A 722 -12.50 -1.89 44.63
C TYR A 722 -12.13 -1.68 43.16
N PHE A 723 -10.96 -2.17 42.72
CA PHE A 723 -10.64 -2.11 41.31
C PHE A 723 -11.36 -3.22 40.57
N THR A 724 -11.94 -2.84 39.44
CA THR A 724 -12.36 -3.78 38.44
C THR A 724 -11.17 -3.95 37.50
N PRO A 725 -10.66 -5.17 37.26
CA PRO A 725 -9.74 -5.36 36.16
C PRO A 725 -10.36 -4.69 34.95
N LYS A 726 -9.59 -3.90 34.21
CA LYS A 726 -10.02 -3.46 32.89
C LYS A 726 -10.04 -4.69 32.00
N ILE A 727 -11.10 -5.46 32.18
CA ILE A 727 -11.83 -6.09 31.11
C ILE A 727 -12.28 -4.90 30.28
N ILE A 728 -11.38 -4.39 29.45
CA ILE A 728 -11.78 -3.58 28.34
C ILE A 728 -12.69 -4.50 27.58
N THR A 729 -13.98 -4.21 27.71
CA THR A 729 -15.00 -5.06 27.18
C THR A 729 -15.16 -4.52 25.78
N PRO A 730 -14.60 -5.16 24.75
CA PRO A 730 -14.98 -4.81 23.41
C PRO A 730 -16.48 -5.09 23.29
N TYR A 731 -17.19 -4.13 22.71
CA TYR A 731 -18.61 -4.28 22.44
C TYR A 731 -18.96 -3.58 21.14
N VAL A 732 -20.13 -3.93 20.65
CA VAL A 732 -20.69 -3.40 19.42
C VAL A 732 -21.91 -2.57 19.78
N LYS A 733 -22.02 -1.37 19.20
CA LYS A 733 -23.16 -0.48 19.35
C LYS A 733 -23.84 -0.24 18.01
N TRP A 734 -25.14 -0.48 17.95
CA TRP A 734 -26.01 -0.15 16.84
C TRP A 734 -26.71 1.18 17.08
N ASP A 735 -26.62 2.09 16.10
CA ASP A 735 -27.42 3.31 16.05
C ASP A 735 -28.39 3.24 14.87
N ALA A 736 -29.67 3.02 15.18
CA ALA A 736 -30.73 2.88 14.19
C ALA A 736 -31.03 4.18 13.41
N ASN A 737 -30.71 5.36 13.96
CA ASN A 737 -30.96 6.64 13.28
C ASN A 737 -29.91 6.90 12.21
N THR A 738 -28.65 6.64 12.55
CA THR A 738 -27.52 6.84 11.63
C THR A 738 -27.21 5.61 10.79
N LYS A 739 -27.81 4.46 11.13
CA LYS A 739 -27.59 3.15 10.49
C LYS A 739 -26.14 2.67 10.59
N VAL A 740 -25.47 3.02 11.69
CA VAL A 740 -24.06 2.73 11.93
C VAL A 740 -23.91 1.65 13.01
N LEU A 741 -23.08 0.64 12.73
CA LEU A 741 -22.63 -0.34 13.70
C LEU A 741 -21.18 -0.02 14.13
N THR A 742 -20.99 0.39 15.37
CA THR A 742 -19.68 0.84 15.90
C THR A 742 -19.07 -0.20 16.83
N PHE A 743 -17.86 -0.65 16.50
CA PHE A 743 -16.98 -1.48 17.32
C PHE A 743 -16.07 -0.59 18.13
N LYS A 744 -16.16 -0.73 19.45
CA LYS A 744 -15.38 0.08 20.37
C LYS A 744 -15.05 -0.68 21.62
N VAL A 745 -13.99 -0.22 22.24
CA VAL A 745 -13.53 -0.69 23.52
C VAL A 745 -13.83 0.42 24.52
N ALA A 746 -14.64 0.13 25.53
CA ALA A 746 -14.85 1.06 26.63
C ALA A 746 -14.78 0.33 27.97
N ASN A 747 -14.72 1.15 29.02
CA ASN A 747 -14.44 0.68 30.36
C ASN A 747 -15.69 0.02 30.93
N ASN A 748 -16.81 0.74 31.02
CA ASN A 748 -18.12 0.14 31.12
C ASN A 748 -18.70 -0.02 29.72
N LYS A 749 -19.04 -1.25 29.34
CA LYS A 749 -19.91 -1.45 28.18
C LYS A 749 -21.17 -0.61 28.36
N GLU A 750 -21.55 0.17 27.35
CA GLU A 750 -22.81 0.91 27.40
C GLU A 750 -23.97 -0.06 27.62
N GLU A 751 -24.80 0.19 28.63
CA GLU A 751 -26.00 -0.59 28.87
C GLU A 751 -27.19 0.06 28.15
N GLY A 752 -27.90 -0.72 27.34
CA GLY A 752 -29.04 -0.21 26.60
C GLY A 752 -29.42 -1.07 25.41
N LYS A 753 -30.59 -0.76 24.82
CA LYS A 753 -30.99 -1.36 23.55
C LYS A 753 -29.96 -0.99 22.47
N GLY A 754 -29.51 -1.97 21.69
CA GLY A 754 -28.53 -1.77 20.63
C GLY A 754 -27.06 -1.94 21.04
N VAL A 755 -26.75 -2.41 22.26
CA VAL A 755 -25.37 -2.66 22.69
C VAL A 755 -25.10 -4.13 22.98
N TYR A 756 -24.04 -4.70 22.41
CA TYR A 756 -23.83 -6.14 22.30
C TYR A 756 -22.39 -6.53 22.65
N ASP A 757 -22.19 -7.65 23.35
CA ASP A 757 -20.85 -8.20 23.60
C ASP A 757 -20.32 -8.88 22.34
N LEU A 758 -19.00 -8.91 22.16
CA LEU A 758 -18.38 -9.78 21.16
C LEU A 758 -18.71 -11.24 21.46
N ASN A 759 -18.95 -12.02 20.40
CA ASN A 759 -19.08 -13.46 20.50
C ASN A 759 -17.71 -14.13 20.71
N LYS A 760 -17.74 -15.38 21.20
CA LYS A 760 -16.57 -16.23 21.40
C LYS A 760 -16.81 -17.58 20.74
N GLY A 761 -15.80 -18.09 20.01
CA GLY A 761 -15.96 -19.26 19.15
C GLY A 761 -17.15 -19.13 18.20
N ALA A 762 -17.71 -20.26 17.77
CA ALA A 762 -18.84 -20.33 16.82
C ALA A 762 -20.21 -19.94 17.44
N THR A 763 -20.27 -18.88 18.25
CA THR A 763 -21.52 -18.34 18.79
C THR A 763 -22.01 -17.18 17.93
N THR A 764 -23.26 -17.20 17.49
CA THR A 764 -23.83 -16.12 16.65
C THR A 764 -23.78 -14.77 17.38
N PRO A 765 -23.32 -13.68 16.74
CA PRO A 765 -23.24 -12.38 17.38
C PRO A 765 -24.60 -11.88 17.84
N ARG A 766 -24.64 -11.23 19.01
CA ARG A 766 -25.91 -10.74 19.59
C ARG A 766 -26.55 -9.60 18.79
N TRP A 767 -25.78 -8.92 17.94
CA TRP A 767 -26.29 -7.88 17.04
C TRP A 767 -26.88 -8.44 15.75
N PHE A 768 -26.94 -9.77 15.60
CA PHE A 768 -27.67 -10.43 14.53
C PHE A 768 -29.19 -10.36 14.79
N ILE A 769 -29.77 -9.19 14.59
CA ILE A 769 -31.21 -8.92 14.71
C ILE A 769 -31.74 -8.22 13.45
N ASP A 770 -33.03 -8.40 13.14
CA ASP A 770 -33.66 -7.92 11.89
C ASP A 770 -33.39 -6.43 11.62
N ASP A 771 -33.40 -5.59 12.66
CA ASP A 771 -33.17 -4.15 12.51
C ASP A 771 -31.74 -3.83 12.06
N VAL A 772 -30.73 -4.50 12.62
CA VAL A 772 -29.32 -4.28 12.27
C VAL A 772 -29.03 -4.84 10.88
N ILE A 773 -29.43 -6.11 10.65
CA ILE A 773 -29.15 -6.86 9.42
C ILE A 773 -29.72 -6.13 8.19
N ASN A 774 -30.95 -5.63 8.29
CA ASN A 774 -31.64 -5.03 7.15
C ASN A 774 -31.31 -3.55 6.93
N ASN A 775 -30.74 -2.86 7.93
CA ASN A 775 -30.55 -1.40 7.85
C ASN A 775 -29.09 -0.93 7.97
N CYS A 776 -28.13 -1.74 8.42
CA CYS A 776 -26.76 -1.29 8.63
C CYS A 776 -26.08 -0.91 7.31
N THR A 777 -25.75 0.37 7.13
CA THR A 777 -25.07 0.88 5.93
C THR A 777 -23.57 1.12 6.14
N LYS A 778 -23.13 1.25 7.40
CA LYS A 778 -21.75 1.59 7.73
C LYS A 778 -21.29 0.91 9.02
N VAL A 779 -20.08 0.35 9.00
CA VAL A 779 -19.38 -0.18 10.18
C VAL A 779 -18.22 0.75 10.52
N VAL A 780 -17.99 0.97 11.81
CA VAL A 780 -16.87 1.80 12.31
C VAL A 780 -16.11 1.04 13.39
N PHE A 781 -14.83 0.82 13.17
CA PHE A 781 -13.88 0.38 14.19
C PHE A 781 -13.14 1.60 14.73
N THR A 782 -13.45 2.01 15.95
CA THR A 782 -12.80 3.17 16.56
C THR A 782 -11.32 2.87 16.85
N PRO A 783 -10.43 3.88 16.93
CA PRO A 783 -9.03 3.68 17.30
C PRO A 783 -8.83 2.88 18.59
N SER A 784 -9.73 3.00 19.58
CA SER A 784 -9.64 2.23 20.82
C SER A 784 -9.81 0.73 20.65
N PHE A 785 -10.38 0.27 19.52
CA PHE A 785 -10.62 -1.13 19.23
C PHE A 785 -9.35 -1.90 18.85
N ASN A 786 -8.22 -1.23 18.58
CA ASN A 786 -6.93 -1.89 18.34
C ASN A 786 -6.43 -2.73 19.54
N HIS A 787 -6.94 -2.43 20.75
CA HIS A 787 -6.68 -3.18 21.97
C HIS A 787 -7.66 -4.34 22.19
N ALA A 788 -8.72 -4.46 21.37
CA ALA A 788 -9.59 -5.62 21.37
C ALA A 788 -8.83 -6.79 20.73
N LYS A 789 -8.71 -7.89 21.47
CA LYS A 789 -8.17 -9.15 20.96
C LYS A 789 -9.28 -10.18 20.85
N PRO A 790 -10.16 -10.07 19.84
CA PRO A 790 -11.20 -11.07 19.61
C PRO A 790 -10.55 -12.43 19.35
N THR A 791 -11.10 -13.48 19.93
CA THR A 791 -10.68 -14.86 19.62
C THR A 791 -11.51 -15.45 18.48
N SER A 792 -12.58 -14.76 18.05
CA SER A 792 -13.45 -15.17 16.95
C SER A 792 -14.11 -13.95 16.32
N CYS A 793 -14.21 -13.98 14.99
CA CYS A 793 -14.98 -13.05 14.17
C CYS A 793 -16.21 -13.74 13.52
N TYR A 794 -16.64 -14.89 14.08
CA TYR A 794 -17.74 -15.70 13.57
C TYR A 794 -18.99 -14.84 13.32
N ARG A 795 -19.41 -14.75 12.06
CA ARG A 795 -20.64 -14.07 11.59
C ARG A 795 -20.78 -12.59 11.93
N TRP A 796 -19.69 -11.85 12.15
CA TRP A 796 -19.76 -10.44 12.58
C TRP A 796 -20.59 -9.52 11.68
N PHE A 797 -20.62 -9.74 10.37
CA PHE A 797 -21.39 -8.94 9.41
C PHE A 797 -22.33 -9.80 8.57
N PHE A 798 -22.76 -10.95 9.11
CA PHE A 798 -23.61 -11.90 8.39
C PHE A 798 -24.94 -11.24 7.98
N CYS A 799 -25.29 -11.32 6.69
CA CYS A 799 -26.47 -10.74 6.06
C CYS A 799 -26.56 -9.21 6.00
N PHE A 800 -25.45 -8.48 6.15
CA PHE A 800 -25.44 -7.01 6.09
C PHE A 800 -25.50 -6.50 4.63
N SER A 801 -26.61 -6.78 3.95
CA SER A 801 -26.77 -6.52 2.51
C SER A 801 -26.68 -5.03 2.12
N GLN A 802 -26.92 -4.11 3.06
CA GLN A 802 -26.88 -2.66 2.86
C GLN A 802 -25.52 -2.04 3.24
N LEU A 803 -24.58 -2.81 3.80
CA LEU A 803 -23.28 -2.30 4.24
C LEU A 803 -22.43 -1.89 3.04
N THR A 804 -22.11 -0.60 2.92
CA THR A 804 -21.29 -0.06 1.82
C THR A 804 -19.92 0.42 2.27
N THR A 805 -19.72 0.65 3.58
CA THR A 805 -18.51 1.29 4.09
C THR A 805 -18.08 0.71 5.44
N ILE A 806 -16.80 0.38 5.56
CA ILE A 806 -16.16 0.00 6.82
C ILE A 806 -15.02 0.99 7.08
N GLU A 807 -15.09 1.76 8.16
CA GLU A 807 -14.06 2.71 8.56
C GLU A 807 -13.22 2.14 9.72
N GLY A 808 -11.91 2.36 9.68
CA GLY A 808 -11.00 2.00 10.75
C GLY A 808 -10.68 0.50 10.84
N ILE A 809 -10.86 -0.27 9.76
CA ILE A 809 -10.63 -1.72 9.74
C ILE A 809 -9.20 -2.12 10.15
N GLU A 810 -8.24 -1.21 10.02
CA GLU A 810 -6.87 -1.34 10.53
C GLU A 810 -6.80 -1.42 12.08
N ASN A 811 -7.83 -0.96 12.78
CA ASN A 811 -7.98 -1.09 14.23
C ASN A 811 -8.56 -2.44 14.65
N LEU A 812 -8.89 -3.35 13.73
CA LEU A 812 -9.24 -4.73 14.05
C LEU A 812 -7.97 -5.58 14.19
N ASN A 813 -7.57 -5.87 15.43
CA ASN A 813 -6.47 -6.81 15.69
C ASN A 813 -6.97 -8.26 15.56
N THR A 814 -6.48 -8.99 14.55
CA THR A 814 -6.86 -10.38 14.30
C THR A 814 -5.83 -11.42 14.77
N GLU A 815 -4.80 -11.01 15.52
CA GLU A 815 -3.66 -11.90 15.86
C GLU A 815 -4.06 -13.13 16.68
N GLU A 816 -5.13 -13.06 17.48
CA GLU A 816 -5.64 -14.14 18.33
C GLU A 816 -6.91 -14.82 17.77
N VAL A 817 -7.36 -14.43 16.58
CA VAL A 817 -8.60 -14.96 15.98
C VAL A 817 -8.36 -16.37 15.45
N THR A 818 -9.15 -17.34 15.91
CA THR A 818 -9.10 -18.73 15.41
C THR A 818 -10.25 -19.07 14.45
N ASP A 819 -11.34 -18.30 14.46
CA ASP A 819 -12.54 -18.57 13.67
C ASP A 819 -13.02 -17.27 12.99
N MET A 820 -12.96 -17.23 11.66
CA MET A 820 -13.42 -16.14 10.82
C MET A 820 -14.67 -16.53 10.01
N SER A 821 -15.32 -17.64 10.35
CA SER A 821 -16.38 -18.16 9.50
C SER A 821 -17.62 -17.27 9.44
N GLY A 822 -18.13 -17.07 8.23
CA GLY A 822 -19.28 -16.21 7.95
C GLY A 822 -19.05 -14.72 8.21
N MET A 823 -17.82 -14.25 8.47
CA MET A 823 -17.55 -12.89 8.95
C MET A 823 -18.19 -11.80 8.07
N PHE A 824 -18.09 -11.89 6.75
CA PHE A 824 -18.68 -10.94 5.79
C PHE A 824 -19.84 -11.54 5.00
N ASN A 825 -20.36 -12.71 5.36
CA ASN A 825 -21.35 -13.41 4.54
C ASN A 825 -22.56 -12.50 4.22
N SER A 826 -22.99 -12.46 2.96
CA SER A 826 -24.13 -11.72 2.45
C SER A 826 -23.99 -10.20 2.60
N CYS A 827 -22.76 -9.66 2.65
CA CYS A 827 -22.47 -8.22 2.56
C CYS A 827 -22.52 -7.72 1.10
N SER A 828 -23.65 -7.89 0.44
CA SER A 828 -23.82 -7.59 -1.00
C SER A 828 -23.64 -6.11 -1.39
N GLY A 829 -23.70 -5.19 -0.42
CA GLY A 829 -23.49 -3.75 -0.64
C GLY A 829 -22.02 -3.33 -0.70
N LEU A 830 -21.10 -4.18 -0.24
CA LEU A 830 -19.67 -3.90 -0.31
C LEU A 830 -19.17 -4.13 -1.73
N THR A 831 -18.53 -3.12 -2.32
CA THR A 831 -17.87 -3.23 -3.63
C THR A 831 -16.37 -3.49 -3.52
N SER A 832 -15.76 -3.07 -2.41
CA SER A 832 -14.36 -3.32 -2.08
C SER A 832 -14.19 -3.54 -0.59
N LEU A 833 -13.10 -4.20 -0.20
CA LEU A 833 -12.77 -4.50 1.20
C LEU A 833 -11.25 -4.49 1.38
N GLY A 834 -10.74 -3.66 2.30
CA GLY A 834 -9.31 -3.59 2.64
C GLY A 834 -8.96 -4.57 3.75
N LEU A 835 -8.03 -5.51 3.49
CA LEU A 835 -7.66 -6.60 4.41
C LEU A 835 -6.17 -6.58 4.81
N SER A 836 -5.43 -5.52 4.48
CA SER A 836 -3.97 -5.48 4.62
C SER A 836 -3.46 -5.57 6.06
N SER A 837 -4.30 -5.29 7.06
CA SER A 837 -4.00 -5.38 8.49
C SER A 837 -4.26 -6.78 9.09
N PHE A 838 -4.87 -7.70 8.34
CA PHE A 838 -5.29 -8.99 8.88
C PHE A 838 -4.07 -9.91 9.06
N ASN A 839 -3.89 -10.39 10.28
CA ASN A 839 -3.04 -11.54 10.60
C ASN A 839 -3.92 -12.78 10.73
N THR A 840 -3.73 -13.78 9.87
CA THR A 840 -4.55 -15.00 9.82
C THR A 840 -3.80 -16.26 10.28
N ALA A 841 -2.59 -16.11 10.84
CA ALA A 841 -1.71 -17.25 11.14
C ALA A 841 -2.28 -18.27 12.16
N MET A 842 -3.24 -17.85 13.00
CA MET A 842 -3.90 -18.71 14.00
C MET A 842 -5.31 -19.18 13.59
N VAL A 843 -5.79 -18.80 12.41
CA VAL A 843 -7.15 -19.10 11.96
C VAL A 843 -7.25 -20.55 11.53
N THR A 844 -8.22 -21.28 12.08
CA THR A 844 -8.52 -22.68 11.75
C THR A 844 -9.78 -22.83 10.89
N ASP A 845 -10.71 -21.88 10.96
CA ASP A 845 -11.98 -21.92 10.20
C ASP A 845 -12.20 -20.61 9.44
N MET A 846 -12.27 -20.70 8.10
CA MET A 846 -12.56 -19.61 7.17
C MET A 846 -13.85 -19.87 6.36
N SER A 847 -14.67 -20.83 6.78
CA SER A 847 -15.89 -21.21 6.06
C SER A 847 -16.85 -20.03 5.91
N GLN A 848 -17.51 -19.89 4.76
CA GLN A 848 -18.47 -18.81 4.48
C GLN A 848 -17.93 -17.38 4.67
N MET A 849 -16.62 -17.15 4.82
CA MET A 849 -16.07 -15.84 5.24
C MET A 849 -16.54 -14.68 4.35
N PHE A 850 -16.59 -14.89 3.03
CA PHE A 850 -17.06 -13.91 2.04
C PHE A 850 -18.27 -14.39 1.25
N ALA A 851 -18.95 -15.45 1.71
CA ALA A 851 -20.12 -16.01 1.04
C ALA A 851 -21.17 -14.94 0.71
N ALA A 852 -21.85 -14.99 -0.42
CA ALA A 852 -22.85 -14.05 -0.93
C ALA A 852 -22.44 -12.56 -0.88
N CYS A 853 -21.15 -12.22 -0.84
CA CYS A 853 -20.65 -10.86 -1.05
C CYS A 853 -20.73 -10.45 -2.53
N SER A 854 -21.93 -10.52 -3.11
CA SER A 854 -22.15 -10.38 -4.56
C SER A 854 -21.83 -9.00 -5.12
N GLY A 855 -21.58 -8.00 -4.26
CA GLY A 855 -21.16 -6.66 -4.64
C GLY A 855 -19.66 -6.53 -4.89
N LEU A 856 -18.84 -7.40 -4.26
CA LEU A 856 -17.38 -7.29 -4.31
C LEU A 856 -16.91 -7.51 -5.74
N THR A 857 -16.24 -6.50 -6.28
CA THR A 857 -15.63 -6.53 -7.62
C THR A 857 -14.24 -7.15 -7.54
N SER A 858 -13.45 -6.74 -6.54
CA SER A 858 -12.12 -7.25 -6.25
C SER A 858 -11.95 -7.53 -4.75
N LEU A 859 -11.02 -8.43 -4.43
CA LEU A 859 -10.67 -8.80 -3.06
C LEU A 859 -9.21 -9.26 -2.99
N ASP A 860 -8.39 -8.59 -2.19
CA ASP A 860 -7.00 -8.98 -1.96
C ASP A 860 -6.88 -9.86 -0.72
N VAL A 861 -6.61 -11.15 -0.94
CA VAL A 861 -6.33 -12.17 0.09
C VAL A 861 -4.89 -12.68 0.03
N SER A 862 -4.01 -12.01 -0.71
CA SER A 862 -2.65 -12.52 -1.00
C SER A 862 -1.75 -12.63 0.24
N LYS A 863 -2.06 -11.89 1.32
CA LYS A 863 -1.32 -11.91 2.59
C LYS A 863 -1.84 -12.93 3.61
N PHE A 864 -2.89 -13.68 3.28
CA PHE A 864 -3.45 -14.65 4.22
C PHE A 864 -2.48 -15.83 4.40
N ASN A 865 -2.10 -16.09 5.65
CA ASN A 865 -1.51 -17.35 6.06
C ASN A 865 -2.65 -18.34 6.36
N THR A 866 -2.71 -19.45 5.63
CA THR A 866 -3.74 -20.48 5.79
C THR A 866 -3.20 -21.83 6.28
N GLU A 867 -1.96 -21.87 6.79
CA GLU A 867 -1.29 -23.12 7.19
C GLU A 867 -2.06 -23.92 8.26
N GLU A 868 -2.78 -23.24 9.14
CA GLU A 868 -3.56 -23.83 10.24
C GLU A 868 -5.03 -24.08 9.89
N VAL A 869 -5.50 -23.68 8.69
CA VAL A 869 -6.91 -23.75 8.32
C VAL A 869 -7.33 -25.19 8.00
N THR A 870 -8.43 -25.64 8.60
CA THR A 870 -9.04 -26.96 8.38
C THR A 870 -10.36 -26.89 7.60
N ASP A 871 -11.09 -25.77 7.65
CA ASP A 871 -12.36 -25.58 6.91
C ASP A 871 -12.35 -24.27 6.09
N MET A 872 -12.60 -24.39 4.79
CA MET A 872 -12.75 -23.28 3.84
C MET A 872 -14.04 -23.40 3.01
N SER A 873 -15.00 -24.21 3.46
CA SER A 873 -16.26 -24.43 2.76
C SER A 873 -17.03 -23.13 2.57
N GLU A 874 -17.67 -22.96 1.40
CA GLU A 874 -18.43 -21.77 1.03
C GLU A 874 -17.66 -20.43 1.13
N MET A 875 -16.33 -20.42 1.31
CA MET A 875 -15.56 -19.21 1.63
C MET A 875 -15.84 -18.04 0.67
N PHE A 876 -16.03 -18.33 -0.61
CA PHE A 876 -16.38 -17.37 -1.65
C PHE A 876 -17.73 -17.65 -2.32
N TRP A 877 -18.56 -18.55 -1.77
CA TRP A 877 -19.89 -18.89 -2.33
C TRP A 877 -20.65 -17.62 -2.75
N GLY A 878 -21.32 -17.54 -3.89
CA GLY A 878 -22.18 -16.41 -4.25
C GLY A 878 -21.46 -15.06 -4.44
N CYS A 879 -20.12 -15.03 -4.55
CA CYS A 879 -19.35 -13.82 -4.90
C CYS A 879 -19.46 -13.51 -6.39
N LYS A 880 -20.69 -13.22 -6.85
CA LYS A 880 -21.05 -13.17 -8.27
C LYS A 880 -20.24 -12.16 -9.10
N LYS A 881 -19.84 -11.05 -8.47
CA LYS A 881 -19.04 -10.01 -9.10
C LYS A 881 -17.54 -10.15 -8.87
N LEU A 882 -17.01 -11.21 -8.25
CA LEU A 882 -15.55 -11.38 -8.13
C LEU A 882 -14.92 -11.92 -9.41
N THR A 883 -13.76 -11.37 -9.74
CA THR A 883 -13.05 -11.45 -11.04
C THR A 883 -12.08 -12.58 -11.12
N SER A 884 -11.30 -12.55 -10.07
CA SER A 884 -9.98 -13.06 -9.97
C SER A 884 -9.75 -13.01 -8.47
N LEU A 885 -9.17 -14.07 -7.97
CA LEU A 885 -8.73 -14.16 -6.61
C LEU A 885 -7.29 -14.64 -6.68
N ASN A 886 -6.38 -13.87 -6.07
CA ASN A 886 -5.00 -14.31 -5.93
C ASN A 886 -4.91 -15.24 -4.72
N LEU A 887 -4.88 -16.55 -4.99
CA LEU A 887 -4.85 -17.60 -3.98
C LEU A 887 -3.48 -18.30 -3.86
N LEU A 888 -2.45 -17.80 -4.56
CA LEU A 888 -1.13 -18.45 -4.63
C LEU A 888 -0.42 -18.54 -3.27
N GLY A 889 -0.77 -17.68 -2.31
CA GLY A 889 -0.25 -17.72 -0.94
C GLY A 889 -0.91 -18.78 -0.03
N PHE A 890 -1.99 -19.42 -0.48
CA PHE A 890 -2.74 -20.35 0.36
C PHE A 890 -2.01 -21.69 0.46
N ASN A 891 -1.77 -22.12 1.71
CA ASN A 891 -1.38 -23.47 2.06
C ASN A 891 -2.62 -24.23 2.54
N THR A 892 -3.04 -25.26 1.79
CA THR A 892 -4.26 -26.03 2.11
C THR A 892 -3.99 -27.43 2.63
N ALA A 893 -2.74 -27.76 3.02
CA ALA A 893 -2.34 -29.12 3.40
C ALA A 893 -3.05 -29.68 4.65
N LYS A 894 -3.70 -28.83 5.46
CA LYS A 894 -4.51 -29.22 6.62
C LYS A 894 -6.02 -29.12 6.39
N VAL A 895 -6.46 -28.64 5.22
CA VAL A 895 -7.88 -28.45 4.92
C VAL A 895 -8.56 -29.79 4.72
N GLU A 896 -9.68 -29.99 5.41
CA GLU A 896 -10.53 -31.17 5.37
C GLU A 896 -11.83 -30.90 4.58
N ASN A 897 -12.29 -29.64 4.54
CA ASN A 897 -13.56 -29.27 3.91
C ASN A 897 -13.42 -28.05 2.96
N MET A 898 -13.81 -28.24 1.69
CA MET A 898 -13.87 -27.23 0.62
C MET A 898 -15.24 -27.24 -0.12
N ASP A 899 -16.28 -27.81 0.50
CA ASP A 899 -17.63 -27.84 -0.06
C ASP A 899 -18.08 -26.43 -0.47
N TYR A 900 -18.65 -26.27 -1.66
CA TYR A 900 -19.20 -25.00 -2.16
C TYR A 900 -18.23 -23.80 -2.18
N MET A 901 -16.91 -24.00 -2.02
CA MET A 901 -15.94 -22.91 -1.79
C MET A 901 -16.07 -21.75 -2.79
N PHE A 902 -16.35 -22.03 -4.05
CA PHE A 902 -16.57 -21.05 -5.12
C PHE A 902 -17.97 -21.14 -5.74
N TYR A 903 -18.93 -21.87 -5.16
CA TYR A 903 -20.25 -22.07 -5.78
C TYR A 903 -20.90 -20.73 -6.15
N ASP A 904 -21.60 -20.64 -7.29
CA ASP A 904 -22.32 -19.45 -7.77
C ASP A 904 -21.42 -18.19 -7.80
N CYS A 905 -20.19 -18.37 -8.29
CA CYS A 905 -19.27 -17.29 -8.65
C CYS A 905 -19.15 -17.15 -10.17
N PRO A 906 -20.23 -16.77 -10.90
CA PRO A 906 -20.20 -16.68 -12.36
C PRO A 906 -19.23 -15.64 -12.91
N GLY A 907 -18.79 -14.67 -12.08
CA GLY A 907 -17.79 -13.68 -12.45
C GLY A 907 -16.40 -14.26 -12.63
N LEU A 908 -15.96 -15.22 -11.80
CA LEU A 908 -14.59 -15.74 -11.86
C LEU A 908 -14.34 -16.43 -13.22
N ILE A 909 -13.29 -16.08 -13.99
CA ILE A 909 -12.87 -16.98 -15.10
C ILE A 909 -11.69 -17.84 -14.80
N SER A 910 -10.77 -17.36 -13.98
CA SER A 910 -9.57 -18.12 -13.72
C SER A 910 -9.31 -18.16 -12.25
N LEU A 911 -9.14 -19.38 -11.76
CA LEU A 911 -8.66 -19.63 -10.41
C LEU A 911 -7.31 -20.30 -10.50
N ASP A 912 -6.36 -19.74 -9.78
CA ASP A 912 -5.05 -20.36 -9.62
C ASP A 912 -4.98 -21.05 -8.27
N LEU A 913 -5.25 -22.35 -8.29
CA LEU A 913 -5.22 -23.25 -7.14
C LEU A 913 -3.94 -24.08 -7.16
N SER A 914 -2.89 -23.61 -7.84
CA SER A 914 -1.67 -24.39 -8.02
C SER A 914 -0.84 -24.54 -6.73
N SER A 915 -1.10 -23.72 -5.71
CA SER A 915 -0.57 -23.88 -4.35
C SER A 915 -1.37 -24.87 -3.49
N PHE A 916 -2.55 -25.34 -3.95
CA PHE A 916 -3.44 -26.14 -3.12
C PHE A 916 -2.92 -27.58 -3.01
N ASN A 917 -2.75 -28.03 -1.77
CA ASN A 917 -2.51 -29.42 -1.42
C ASN A 917 -3.78 -30.02 -0.83
N THR A 918 -4.55 -30.72 -1.66
CA THR A 918 -5.88 -31.22 -1.27
C THR A 918 -5.86 -32.66 -0.76
N ALA A 919 -4.69 -33.20 -0.41
CA ALA A 919 -4.56 -34.61 -0.01
C ALA A 919 -5.36 -35.01 1.23
N LYS A 920 -5.73 -34.04 2.09
CA LYS A 920 -6.54 -34.24 3.29
C LYS A 920 -8.01 -33.84 3.13
N VAL A 921 -8.40 -33.31 1.97
CA VAL A 921 -9.77 -32.82 1.77
C VAL A 921 -10.72 -34.01 1.61
N GLU A 922 -11.70 -34.09 2.51
CA GLU A 922 -12.75 -35.10 2.52
C GLU A 922 -13.99 -34.65 1.73
N TYR A 923 -14.27 -33.34 1.69
CA TYR A 923 -15.49 -32.78 1.07
C TYR A 923 -15.17 -31.64 0.07
N MET A 924 -15.60 -31.80 -1.20
CA MET A 924 -15.48 -30.86 -2.33
C MET A 924 -16.78 -30.75 -3.16
N ASN A 925 -17.92 -31.09 -2.58
CA ASN A 925 -19.23 -31.06 -3.23
C ASN A 925 -19.53 -29.66 -3.76
N ASN A 926 -19.97 -29.60 -5.00
CA ASN A 926 -20.38 -28.37 -5.67
C ASN A 926 -19.33 -27.23 -5.61
N MET A 927 -18.04 -27.53 -5.41
CA MET A 927 -16.99 -26.53 -5.17
C MET A 927 -16.98 -25.39 -6.20
N PHE A 928 -17.24 -25.69 -7.47
CA PHE A 928 -17.29 -24.71 -8.57
C PHE A 928 -18.68 -24.59 -9.20
N ARG A 929 -19.71 -25.22 -8.65
CA ARG A 929 -21.02 -25.25 -9.29
C ARG A 929 -21.55 -23.85 -9.56
N ASP A 930 -22.22 -23.65 -10.68
CA ASP A 930 -22.76 -22.37 -11.12
C ASP A 930 -21.67 -21.29 -11.38
N CYS A 931 -20.39 -21.65 -11.44
CA CYS A 931 -19.32 -20.77 -11.93
C CYS A 931 -19.29 -20.75 -13.46
N SER A 932 -20.36 -20.23 -14.08
CA SER A 932 -20.52 -20.28 -15.52
C SER A 932 -19.45 -19.51 -16.30
N GLY A 933 -18.78 -18.53 -15.68
CA GLY A 933 -17.66 -17.81 -16.28
C GLY A 933 -16.31 -18.50 -16.14
N LEU A 934 -16.17 -19.50 -15.26
CA LEU A 934 -14.90 -20.16 -14.97
C LEU A 934 -14.42 -20.92 -16.21
N LYS A 935 -13.35 -20.41 -16.83
CA LYS A 935 -12.72 -20.95 -18.03
C LYS A 935 -11.58 -21.89 -17.71
N THR A 936 -10.75 -21.48 -16.77
CA THR A 936 -9.53 -22.19 -16.44
C THR A 936 -9.40 -22.31 -14.93
N ILE A 937 -9.18 -23.54 -14.46
CA ILE A 937 -8.76 -23.78 -13.09
C ILE A 937 -7.35 -24.33 -13.19
N TYR A 938 -6.39 -23.57 -12.71
CA TYR A 938 -5.02 -24.02 -12.63
C TYR A 938 -4.82 -24.79 -11.35
N VAL A 939 -4.21 -25.97 -11.46
CA VAL A 939 -3.82 -26.78 -10.31
C VAL A 939 -2.39 -27.27 -10.49
N SER A 940 -1.79 -27.72 -9.39
CA SER A 940 -0.60 -28.55 -9.42
C SER A 940 -0.95 -30.02 -9.27
N ASP A 941 0.05 -30.88 -9.39
CA ASP A 941 -0.04 -32.30 -9.01
C ASP A 941 -0.18 -32.51 -7.48
N ASP A 942 -0.10 -31.44 -6.68
CA ASP A 942 -0.44 -31.47 -5.25
C ASP A 942 -1.97 -31.35 -5.01
N PHE A 943 -2.74 -30.96 -6.03
CA PHE A 943 -4.20 -31.09 -6.02
C PHE A 943 -4.60 -32.55 -6.24
N LYS A 944 -4.73 -33.28 -5.13
CA LYS A 944 -5.04 -34.71 -5.08
C LYS A 944 -6.51 -34.95 -4.73
N ILE A 945 -7.14 -35.83 -5.49
CA ILE A 945 -8.46 -36.38 -5.15
C ILE A 945 -8.25 -37.66 -4.35
N GLY A 946 -8.64 -37.66 -3.09
CA GLY A 946 -8.51 -38.81 -2.19
C GLY A 946 -9.51 -39.93 -2.53
N ASN A 947 -9.18 -41.17 -2.16
CA ASN A 947 -10.16 -42.26 -2.22
C ASN A 947 -11.28 -41.99 -1.21
N GLY A 948 -12.49 -41.73 -1.71
CA GLY A 948 -13.65 -41.42 -0.87
C GLY A 948 -13.87 -39.93 -0.61
N THR A 949 -13.17 -39.02 -1.32
CA THR A 949 -13.50 -37.60 -1.31
C THR A 949 -14.87 -37.40 -1.97
N ASP A 950 -15.81 -36.79 -1.23
CA ASP A 950 -17.12 -36.43 -1.75
C ASP A 950 -17.01 -35.21 -2.66
N GLY A 951 -17.47 -35.32 -3.91
CA GLY A 951 -17.46 -34.19 -4.84
C GLY A 951 -18.53 -34.31 -5.92
N TYR A 952 -19.77 -34.55 -5.50
CA TYR A 952 -20.91 -34.53 -6.42
C TYR A 952 -21.19 -33.10 -6.90
N ASP A 953 -21.64 -32.97 -8.14
CA ASP A 953 -21.99 -31.72 -8.80
C ASP A 953 -20.91 -30.63 -8.77
N MET A 954 -19.64 -31.00 -8.51
CA MET A 954 -18.49 -30.10 -8.37
C MET A 954 -18.39 -29.05 -9.48
N PHE A 955 -18.72 -29.45 -10.72
CA PHE A 955 -18.64 -28.62 -11.93
C PHE A 955 -20.00 -28.36 -12.58
N SER A 956 -21.11 -28.60 -11.88
CA SER A 956 -22.43 -28.38 -12.48
C SER A 956 -22.56 -26.92 -12.96
N ASP A 957 -23.05 -26.72 -14.19
CA ASP A 957 -23.19 -25.40 -14.82
C ASP A 957 -21.91 -24.56 -14.99
N CYS A 958 -20.73 -25.18 -14.93
CA CYS A 958 -19.44 -24.54 -15.30
C CYS A 958 -19.20 -24.50 -16.82
N ARG A 959 -20.12 -23.86 -17.55
CA ARG A 959 -20.23 -24.01 -19.02
C ARG A 959 -19.03 -23.51 -19.82
N SER A 960 -18.23 -22.61 -19.24
CA SER A 960 -17.05 -22.05 -19.90
C SER A 960 -15.77 -22.84 -19.64
N LEU A 961 -15.80 -23.90 -18.81
CA LEU A 961 -14.60 -24.64 -18.46
C LEU A 961 -13.99 -25.34 -19.67
N VAL A 962 -12.71 -25.04 -19.90
CA VAL A 962 -11.88 -25.68 -20.91
C VAL A 962 -10.61 -26.15 -20.23
N GLY A 963 -10.51 -27.45 -19.97
CA GLY A 963 -9.29 -28.11 -19.52
C GLY A 963 -8.77 -29.06 -20.59
N ALA A 964 -8.31 -30.23 -20.16
CA ALA A 964 -8.07 -31.34 -21.07
C ALA A 964 -9.33 -31.73 -21.86
N ALA A 965 -10.49 -31.67 -21.21
CA ALA A 965 -11.81 -31.79 -21.77
C ALA A 965 -12.56 -30.45 -21.73
N SER A 966 -13.43 -30.23 -22.72
CA SER A 966 -14.46 -29.17 -22.66
C SER A 966 -15.59 -29.60 -21.73
N TYR A 967 -16.25 -28.63 -21.10
CA TYR A 967 -17.41 -28.88 -20.24
C TYR A 967 -18.47 -29.81 -20.88
N ASP A 968 -18.99 -30.75 -20.09
CA ASP A 968 -20.03 -31.70 -20.47
C ASP A 968 -21.04 -31.78 -19.33
N ARG A 969 -22.31 -31.45 -19.61
CA ARG A 969 -23.39 -31.44 -18.60
C ARG A 969 -23.61 -32.81 -17.94
N ALA A 970 -23.18 -33.90 -18.58
CA ALA A 970 -23.28 -35.25 -18.04
C ALA A 970 -22.09 -35.61 -17.12
N LYS A 971 -21.00 -34.84 -17.14
CA LYS A 971 -19.76 -35.09 -16.38
C LYS A 971 -19.50 -33.95 -15.41
N LYS A 972 -20.33 -33.84 -14.39
CA LYS A 972 -20.36 -32.70 -13.46
C LYS A 972 -19.68 -32.98 -12.11
N ASP A 973 -19.24 -34.20 -11.88
CA ASP A 973 -18.69 -34.63 -10.60
C ASP A 973 -17.15 -34.53 -10.57
N ILE A 974 -16.56 -34.81 -9.41
CA ILE A 974 -15.13 -34.74 -9.08
C ILE A 974 -14.21 -35.53 -10.02
N ASP A 975 -14.71 -36.50 -10.78
CA ASP A 975 -13.95 -37.24 -11.81
C ASP A 975 -13.35 -36.30 -12.87
N MET A 976 -13.95 -35.11 -13.05
CA MET A 976 -13.45 -34.08 -13.96
C MET A 976 -12.46 -33.09 -13.30
N ALA A 977 -12.14 -33.24 -12.02
CA ALA A 977 -11.15 -32.44 -11.29
C ALA A 977 -9.71 -32.89 -11.60
N ASN A 978 -9.35 -32.87 -12.89
CA ASN A 978 -8.09 -33.42 -13.38
C ASN A 978 -7.58 -32.65 -14.60
N TYR A 979 -6.29 -32.30 -14.64
CA TYR A 979 -5.69 -31.54 -15.75
C TYR A 979 -5.29 -32.40 -16.96
N LYS A 980 -5.36 -33.73 -16.83
CA LYS A 980 -5.04 -34.73 -17.87
C LYS A 980 -6.26 -35.16 -18.68
N THR A 981 -7.41 -35.27 -18.03
CA THR A 981 -8.64 -35.82 -18.62
C THR A 981 -9.88 -34.98 -18.37
N GLY A 982 -9.80 -34.03 -17.43
CA GLY A 982 -10.93 -33.26 -16.93
C GLY A 982 -10.83 -31.77 -17.28
N TYR A 983 -11.38 -30.95 -16.41
CA TYR A 983 -11.58 -29.52 -16.62
C TYR A 983 -10.45 -28.63 -16.11
N PHE A 984 -9.48 -29.19 -15.40
CA PHE A 984 -8.34 -28.42 -14.93
C PHE A 984 -7.30 -28.23 -16.04
N LYS A 985 -6.43 -27.25 -15.81
CA LYS A 985 -5.13 -27.14 -16.45
C LYS A 985 -4.07 -27.11 -15.37
N THR A 986 -2.85 -27.44 -15.73
CA THR A 986 -1.67 -27.07 -14.96
C THR A 986 -0.86 -26.09 -15.80
N TYR A 987 0.25 -25.62 -15.29
CA TYR A 987 1.11 -24.72 -16.05
C TYR A 987 2.53 -24.79 -15.54
N PHE A 988 3.43 -24.18 -16.31
CA PHE A 988 4.68 -23.70 -15.78
C PHE A 988 4.82 -22.21 -16.04
N THR A 989 5.62 -21.53 -15.23
CA THR A 989 6.00 -20.13 -15.44
C THR A 989 7.43 -20.01 -15.87
N LEU A 990 7.70 -18.97 -16.66
CA LEU A 990 9.03 -18.46 -16.94
C LEU A 990 9.01 -16.94 -16.68
N GLY A 991 9.39 -16.53 -15.48
CA GLY A 991 9.09 -15.20 -14.96
C GLY A 991 7.57 -15.04 -14.80
N GLU A 992 7.00 -13.95 -15.33
CA GLU A 992 5.55 -13.69 -15.30
C GLU A 992 4.77 -14.46 -16.38
N ASN A 993 5.47 -15.10 -17.32
CA ASN A 993 4.83 -15.81 -18.44
C ASN A 993 4.32 -17.17 -18.00
N LYS A 994 3.01 -17.33 -17.94
CA LYS A 994 2.32 -18.62 -17.69
C LYS A 994 2.11 -19.40 -18.99
N VAL A 995 2.55 -20.65 -19.04
CA VAL A 995 2.34 -21.57 -20.16
C VAL A 995 1.44 -22.72 -19.69
N GLU A 996 0.21 -22.74 -20.21
CA GLU A 996 -0.77 -23.75 -19.85
C GLU A 996 -0.40 -25.14 -20.39
N LEU A 997 -0.61 -26.15 -19.55
CA LEU A 997 -0.41 -27.56 -19.85
C LEU A 997 -1.70 -28.31 -19.50
N CYS A 998 -2.17 -29.14 -20.41
CA CYS A 998 -3.26 -30.07 -20.15
C CYS A 998 -3.16 -31.25 -21.12
N ARG A 999 -3.96 -32.29 -20.86
CA ARG A 999 -3.97 -33.56 -21.62
C ARG A 999 -2.72 -34.40 -21.41
N GLU A 1000 -2.85 -35.69 -21.65
CA GLU A 1000 -1.74 -36.64 -21.57
C GLU A 1000 -1.24 -37.02 -22.98
N PRO A 1001 0.09 -37.00 -23.22
CA PRO A 1001 1.14 -36.49 -22.32
C PRO A 1001 1.06 -34.96 -22.17
N LEU A 1002 1.35 -34.44 -20.97
CA LEU A 1002 1.48 -32.99 -20.79
C LEU A 1002 2.67 -32.53 -21.62
N THR A 1003 2.45 -31.65 -22.61
CA THR A 1003 3.49 -31.28 -23.57
C THR A 1003 3.56 -29.79 -23.84
N THR A 1004 4.76 -29.30 -24.13
CA THR A 1004 4.98 -27.96 -24.70
C THR A 1004 5.95 -28.03 -25.88
N ASP A 1005 5.79 -27.17 -26.87
CA ASP A 1005 6.63 -27.20 -28.07
C ASP A 1005 8.06 -26.77 -27.79
N ILE A 1006 8.25 -25.61 -27.15
CA ILE A 1006 9.57 -25.06 -26.87
C ILE A 1006 9.62 -24.52 -25.44
N LEU A 1007 10.52 -25.08 -24.62
CA LEU A 1007 10.89 -24.59 -23.30
C LEU A 1007 12.26 -23.89 -23.37
N ASN A 1008 12.28 -22.56 -23.42
CA ASN A 1008 13.52 -21.78 -23.45
C ASN A 1008 13.85 -21.23 -22.05
N LEU A 1009 14.81 -21.88 -21.39
CA LEU A 1009 15.29 -21.54 -20.06
C LEU A 1009 16.52 -20.61 -20.14
N SER A 1010 16.58 -19.65 -19.23
CA SER A 1010 17.76 -18.79 -19.04
C SER A 1010 17.99 -18.53 -17.55
N GLY A 1011 19.14 -17.97 -17.19
CA GLY A 1011 19.41 -17.58 -15.80
C GLY A 1011 18.68 -16.32 -15.32
N ASP A 1012 17.74 -15.77 -16.10
CA ASP A 1012 17.14 -14.45 -15.84
C ASP A 1012 15.65 -14.51 -15.52
N LYS A 1013 15.03 -15.69 -15.62
CA LYS A 1013 13.61 -15.90 -15.34
C LYS A 1013 13.42 -17.09 -14.41
N ASP A 1014 12.67 -16.87 -13.34
CA ASP A 1014 12.26 -17.92 -12.42
C ASP A 1014 11.39 -18.95 -13.14
N PHE A 1015 11.59 -20.22 -12.81
CA PHE A 1015 10.79 -21.31 -13.36
C PHE A 1015 10.07 -22.05 -12.25
N VAL A 1016 8.75 -22.09 -12.38
CA VAL A 1016 7.87 -22.87 -11.51
C VAL A 1016 7.09 -23.79 -12.41
N ALA A 1017 7.19 -25.09 -12.21
CA ALA A 1017 6.33 -26.04 -12.88
C ALA A 1017 5.39 -26.64 -11.84
N HIS A 1018 4.09 -26.64 -12.14
CA HIS A 1018 3.07 -27.14 -11.25
C HIS A 1018 2.71 -28.60 -11.51
N ALA A 1019 3.24 -29.20 -12.58
CA ALA A 1019 3.24 -30.64 -12.79
C ALA A 1019 4.46 -31.03 -13.64
N PRO A 1020 4.92 -32.30 -13.60
CA PRO A 1020 5.86 -32.81 -14.59
C PRO A 1020 5.25 -32.81 -15.99
N PHE A 1021 6.02 -32.46 -17.02
CA PHE A 1021 5.56 -32.41 -18.42
C PHE A 1021 6.71 -32.72 -19.38
N THR A 1022 6.44 -32.87 -20.66
CA THR A 1022 7.44 -33.13 -21.70
C THR A 1022 7.58 -31.91 -22.62
N ALA A 1023 8.78 -31.37 -22.79
CA ALA A 1023 9.03 -30.35 -23.80
C ALA A 1023 9.54 -31.00 -25.09
N ASN A 1024 8.84 -30.80 -26.22
CA ASN A 1024 9.30 -31.28 -27.53
C ASN A 1024 10.72 -30.77 -27.82
N THR A 1025 11.02 -29.53 -27.40
CA THR A 1025 12.36 -28.98 -27.35
C THR A 1025 12.57 -28.19 -26.05
N ALA A 1026 13.46 -28.66 -25.17
CA ALA A 1026 13.95 -27.87 -24.04
C ALA A 1026 15.32 -27.30 -24.36
N LYS A 1027 15.53 -26.02 -24.07
CA LYS A 1027 16.80 -25.32 -24.25
C LYS A 1027 17.16 -24.58 -22.99
N TYR A 1028 18.44 -24.57 -22.65
CA TYR A 1028 19.00 -23.70 -21.64
C TYR A 1028 20.22 -22.99 -22.21
N SER A 1029 20.22 -21.66 -22.14
CA SER A 1029 21.35 -20.84 -22.58
C SER A 1029 21.86 -19.94 -21.46
N ARG A 1030 23.18 -19.88 -21.30
CA ARG A 1030 23.86 -18.93 -20.42
C ARG A 1030 25.21 -18.54 -21.01
N ASP A 1031 25.44 -17.25 -21.16
CA ASP A 1031 26.75 -16.73 -21.55
C ASP A 1031 27.61 -16.48 -20.30
N LEU A 1032 28.78 -17.13 -20.25
CA LEU A 1032 29.79 -16.98 -19.20
C LEU A 1032 31.10 -16.40 -19.77
N SER A 1033 31.07 -15.85 -20.98
CA SER A 1033 32.28 -15.37 -21.65
C SER A 1033 32.98 -14.20 -20.97
N THR A 1034 32.24 -13.43 -20.18
CA THR A 1034 32.75 -12.34 -19.33
C THR A 1034 33.20 -12.82 -17.95
N SER A 1035 32.94 -14.08 -17.59
CA SER A 1035 33.33 -14.65 -16.30
C SER A 1035 34.71 -15.30 -16.37
N GLY A 1036 35.59 -14.90 -15.44
CA GLY A 1036 36.86 -15.59 -15.21
C GLY A 1036 36.68 -17.01 -14.66
N SER A 1037 35.49 -17.38 -14.20
CA SER A 1037 35.21 -18.67 -13.55
C SER A 1037 35.38 -19.85 -14.51
N THR A 1038 35.98 -20.92 -14.02
CA THR A 1038 36.06 -22.23 -14.66
C THR A 1038 34.99 -23.19 -14.15
N TRP A 1039 34.38 -22.88 -13.00
CA TRP A 1039 33.33 -23.64 -12.34
C TRP A 1039 31.98 -22.94 -12.40
N PHE A 1040 30.91 -23.73 -12.48
CA PHE A 1040 29.53 -23.27 -12.32
C PHE A 1040 28.65 -24.38 -11.75
N SER A 1041 27.48 -24.02 -11.23
CA SER A 1041 26.44 -24.98 -10.85
C SER A 1041 25.28 -24.92 -11.83
N LEU A 1042 24.64 -26.05 -12.05
CA LEU A 1042 23.44 -26.14 -12.87
C LEU A 1042 22.46 -27.14 -12.26
N CYS A 1043 21.18 -26.76 -12.26
CA CYS A 1043 20.07 -27.65 -11.93
C CYS A 1043 18.98 -27.37 -12.96
N LEU A 1044 19.02 -28.10 -14.08
CA LEU A 1044 18.01 -27.96 -15.14
C LEU A 1044 16.81 -28.85 -14.83
N PRO A 1045 15.60 -28.43 -15.24
CA PRO A 1045 14.42 -29.24 -15.03
C PRO A 1045 14.31 -30.39 -16.03
N PHE A 1046 15.28 -30.59 -16.93
CA PHE A 1046 15.28 -31.67 -17.91
C PHE A 1046 16.62 -32.41 -17.97
N ALA A 1047 16.61 -33.64 -18.47
CA ALA A 1047 17.82 -34.45 -18.59
C ALA A 1047 18.72 -33.95 -19.73
N TYR A 1048 20.03 -33.96 -19.52
CA TYR A 1048 21.00 -33.48 -20.52
C TYR A 1048 22.34 -34.19 -20.44
N THR A 1049 23.03 -34.25 -21.57
CA THR A 1049 24.43 -34.71 -21.63
C THR A 1049 25.37 -33.50 -21.63
N PRO A 1050 26.35 -33.44 -20.72
CA PRO A 1050 27.33 -32.36 -20.70
C PRO A 1050 28.11 -32.25 -22.01
N ASN A 1051 28.27 -31.03 -22.53
CA ASN A 1051 29.11 -30.74 -23.71
C ASN A 1051 30.11 -29.62 -23.38
N ASN A 1052 31.39 -29.78 -23.75
CA ASN A 1052 32.48 -28.83 -23.44
C ASN A 1052 32.79 -28.58 -21.94
N PHE A 1053 32.12 -29.26 -21.02
CA PHE A 1053 32.37 -29.23 -19.58
C PHE A 1053 32.23 -30.63 -18.97
N THR A 1054 32.86 -30.86 -17.81
CA THR A 1054 32.81 -32.10 -17.03
C THR A 1054 31.89 -31.90 -15.82
N ALA A 1055 31.03 -32.88 -15.55
CA ALA A 1055 30.01 -32.86 -14.50
C ALA A 1055 30.47 -33.60 -13.24
N TYR A 1056 30.08 -33.10 -12.07
CA TYR A 1056 30.50 -33.63 -10.78
C TYR A 1056 29.36 -33.67 -9.76
N GLN A 1057 29.21 -34.81 -9.08
CA GLN A 1057 28.34 -34.98 -7.91
C GLN A 1057 29.15 -34.98 -6.61
N LEU A 1058 28.49 -34.78 -5.47
CA LEU A 1058 29.12 -34.96 -4.16
C LEU A 1058 29.35 -36.46 -3.89
N LYS A 1059 30.56 -36.82 -3.47
CA LYS A 1059 30.94 -38.19 -3.08
C LYS A 1059 31.17 -38.32 -1.58
N GLY A 1060 31.87 -37.34 -1.01
CA GLY A 1060 32.37 -37.35 0.36
C GLY A 1060 32.50 -35.93 0.89
N ALA A 1061 32.48 -35.78 2.21
CA ALA A 1061 32.84 -34.55 2.88
C ALA A 1061 33.87 -34.89 3.95
N THR A 1062 34.96 -34.12 4.01
CA THR A 1062 35.90 -34.14 5.13
C THR A 1062 35.79 -32.83 5.90
N ALA A 1063 36.52 -32.72 7.02
CA ALA A 1063 36.56 -31.48 7.79
C ALA A 1063 36.95 -30.24 6.94
N ASN A 1064 37.75 -30.43 5.88
CA ASN A 1064 38.38 -29.36 5.12
C ASN A 1064 38.19 -29.45 3.59
N ALA A 1065 37.42 -30.40 3.06
CA ALA A 1065 37.25 -30.57 1.61
C ALA A 1065 35.94 -31.25 1.25
N VAL A 1066 35.41 -30.90 0.07
CA VAL A 1066 34.34 -31.63 -0.61
C VAL A 1066 34.99 -32.61 -1.59
N GLU A 1067 34.70 -33.89 -1.42
CA GLU A 1067 35.07 -34.91 -2.41
C GLU A 1067 33.97 -34.96 -3.46
N ILE A 1068 34.37 -34.83 -4.73
CA ILE A 1068 33.47 -34.87 -5.87
C ILE A 1068 33.80 -36.08 -6.75
N GLU A 1069 32.77 -36.64 -7.35
CA GLU A 1069 32.88 -37.75 -8.31
C GLU A 1069 32.39 -37.29 -9.68
N GLU A 1070 33.15 -37.61 -10.72
CA GLU A 1070 32.75 -37.30 -12.10
C GLU A 1070 31.51 -38.11 -12.48
N ILE A 1071 30.51 -37.43 -13.02
CA ILE A 1071 29.31 -38.05 -13.58
C ILE A 1071 29.60 -38.36 -15.06
N THR A 1072 29.55 -39.63 -15.43
CA THR A 1072 29.67 -40.06 -16.83
C THR A 1072 28.28 -40.33 -17.42
N GLY A 1073 27.99 -39.75 -18.60
CA GLY A 1073 26.72 -39.94 -19.28
C GLY A 1073 25.70 -38.79 -19.06
N THR A 1074 24.42 -39.14 -19.12
CA THR A 1074 23.30 -38.20 -19.01
C THR A 1074 23.04 -37.85 -17.54
N ILE A 1075 22.78 -36.57 -17.28
CA ILE A 1075 22.37 -36.06 -15.97
C ILE A 1075 20.85 -36.02 -15.93
N ASP A 1076 20.27 -36.61 -14.89
CA ASP A 1076 18.83 -36.66 -14.71
C ASP A 1076 18.25 -35.28 -14.41
N ALA A 1077 17.04 -35.05 -14.90
CA ALA A 1077 16.27 -33.83 -14.67
C ALA A 1077 16.15 -33.49 -13.17
N GLY A 1078 16.37 -32.22 -12.83
CA GLY A 1078 16.30 -31.71 -11.46
C GLY A 1078 17.47 -32.07 -10.55
N THR A 1079 18.48 -32.77 -11.06
CA THR A 1079 19.70 -33.07 -10.30
C THR A 1079 20.58 -31.82 -10.21
N PRO A 1080 20.89 -31.32 -9.01
CA PRO A 1080 21.85 -30.24 -8.85
C PRO A 1080 23.27 -30.78 -9.03
N VAL A 1081 24.01 -30.20 -9.98
CA VAL A 1081 25.34 -30.68 -10.37
C VAL A 1081 26.35 -29.53 -10.43
N LEU A 1082 27.59 -29.83 -10.05
CA LEU A 1082 28.73 -28.93 -10.21
C LEU A 1082 29.43 -29.22 -11.54
N PHE A 1083 29.84 -28.19 -12.26
CA PHE A 1083 30.48 -28.30 -13.56
C PHE A 1083 31.79 -27.56 -13.61
N LYS A 1084 32.76 -28.13 -14.34
CA LYS A 1084 34.01 -27.47 -14.73
C LYS A 1084 34.14 -27.45 -16.25
N PHE A 1085 34.46 -26.31 -16.86
CA PHE A 1085 34.83 -26.28 -18.28
C PHE A 1085 36.06 -27.14 -18.56
N LYS A 1086 36.09 -27.82 -19.72
CA LYS A 1086 37.25 -28.62 -20.13
C LYS A 1086 38.49 -27.72 -20.29
N ASP A 1087 39.66 -28.24 -19.94
CA ASP A 1087 40.91 -27.49 -20.04
C ASP A 1087 41.16 -27.07 -21.51
N GLY A 1088 41.48 -25.79 -21.73
CA GLY A 1088 41.74 -25.22 -23.07
C GLY A 1088 40.58 -24.48 -23.74
N VAL A 1089 39.37 -24.46 -23.14
CA VAL A 1089 38.24 -23.63 -23.63
C VAL A 1089 38.55 -22.15 -23.41
N LYS A 1090 38.53 -21.33 -24.47
CA LYS A 1090 38.77 -19.88 -24.37
C LYS A 1090 37.61 -19.17 -23.68
N ASN A 1091 37.86 -18.01 -23.05
CA ASN A 1091 36.79 -17.23 -22.40
C ASN A 1091 35.63 -16.90 -23.37
N GLU A 1092 35.91 -16.50 -24.60
CA GLU A 1092 34.88 -16.24 -25.64
C GLU A 1092 34.00 -17.45 -25.99
N GLU A 1093 34.47 -18.66 -25.69
CA GLU A 1093 33.80 -19.94 -25.95
C GLU A 1093 33.05 -20.49 -24.71
N LYS A 1094 33.11 -19.82 -23.55
CA LYS A 1094 32.40 -20.20 -22.31
C LYS A 1094 30.90 -19.89 -22.40
N LYS A 1095 30.19 -20.56 -23.31
CA LYS A 1095 28.74 -20.47 -23.47
C LYS A 1095 28.11 -21.82 -23.16
N ILE A 1096 27.14 -21.82 -22.26
CA ILE A 1096 26.32 -22.99 -21.96
C ILE A 1096 25.15 -22.95 -22.92
N ASN A 1097 25.09 -23.92 -23.84
CA ASN A 1097 23.96 -24.13 -24.74
C ASN A 1097 23.58 -25.61 -24.66
N ILE A 1098 22.57 -25.91 -23.85
CA ILE A 1098 22.07 -27.26 -23.65
C ILE A 1098 20.71 -27.34 -24.33
N SER A 1099 20.47 -28.40 -25.08
CA SER A 1099 19.17 -28.69 -25.65
C SER A 1099 18.84 -30.17 -25.52
N ALA A 1100 17.58 -30.48 -25.25
CA ALA A 1100 17.03 -31.83 -25.28
C ALA A 1100 15.75 -31.83 -26.12
N THR A 1101 15.54 -32.90 -26.88
CA THR A 1101 14.29 -33.16 -27.61
C THR A 1101 13.46 -34.15 -26.81
N GLU A 1102 12.12 -34.00 -26.84
CA GLU A 1102 11.20 -34.85 -26.07
C GLU A 1102 11.59 -34.94 -24.58
N ALA A 1103 11.99 -33.79 -24.02
CA ALA A 1103 12.62 -33.70 -22.73
C ALA A 1103 11.59 -33.79 -21.59
N GLU A 1104 11.71 -34.78 -20.72
CA GLU A 1104 10.92 -34.85 -19.48
C GLU A 1104 11.35 -33.75 -18.50
N ILE A 1105 10.40 -32.90 -18.13
CA ILE A 1105 10.55 -31.74 -17.27
C ILE A 1105 10.07 -32.07 -15.86
N LYS A 1106 10.95 -31.94 -14.87
CA LYS A 1106 10.65 -32.09 -13.44
C LYS A 1106 10.09 -30.80 -12.87
N LYS A 1107 9.07 -30.94 -12.00
CA LYS A 1107 8.34 -29.82 -11.39
C LYS A 1107 9.16 -29.01 -10.39
N ALA A 1108 10.02 -29.72 -9.65
CA ALA A 1108 10.84 -29.17 -8.58
C ALA A 1108 12.25 -29.77 -8.67
N PRO A 1109 13.28 -29.00 -8.28
CA PRO A 1109 14.62 -29.55 -8.16
C PRO A 1109 14.64 -30.59 -7.02
N PHE A 1110 15.52 -31.57 -7.15
CA PHE A 1110 15.84 -32.44 -6.03
C PHE A 1110 16.96 -31.80 -5.23
N ASP A 1111 16.95 -32.01 -3.92
CA ASP A 1111 18.20 -31.91 -3.20
C ASP A 1111 19.03 -33.15 -3.53
N GLY A 1112 20.31 -32.95 -3.84
CA GLY A 1112 21.26 -34.03 -4.10
C GLY A 1112 21.40 -34.96 -2.90
N ALA A 1113 22.07 -36.09 -3.09
CA ALA A 1113 22.31 -37.03 -2.00
C ALA A 1113 23.02 -36.33 -0.83
N LYS A 1114 22.50 -36.53 0.39
CA LYS A 1114 23.21 -36.10 1.60
C LYS A 1114 24.47 -36.93 1.73
N VAL A 1115 25.60 -36.25 1.74
CA VAL A 1115 26.90 -36.87 1.92
C VAL A 1115 27.39 -36.58 3.32
N THR A 1116 27.50 -37.62 4.14
CA THR A 1116 27.92 -37.51 5.54
C THR A 1116 29.42 -37.76 5.64
N GLY A 1117 30.13 -36.81 6.23
CA GLY A 1117 31.55 -36.93 6.52
C GLY A 1117 31.81 -37.78 7.78
N PRO A 1118 33.08 -38.18 8.02
CA PRO A 1118 33.48 -38.95 9.21
C PRO A 1118 33.18 -38.25 10.55
N ASP A 1119 32.97 -36.93 10.52
CA ASP A 1119 32.67 -36.07 11.68
C ASP A 1119 31.16 -35.93 11.96
N GLY A 1120 30.31 -36.63 11.21
CA GLY A 1120 28.85 -36.56 11.35
C GLY A 1120 28.21 -35.30 10.77
N SER A 1121 28.98 -34.44 10.10
CA SER A 1121 28.43 -33.33 9.31
C SER A 1121 27.92 -33.86 7.97
N SER A 1122 26.76 -33.38 7.50
CA SER A 1122 26.22 -33.75 6.19
C SER A 1122 26.11 -32.53 5.28
N LEU A 1123 26.59 -32.69 4.04
CA LEU A 1123 26.48 -31.72 2.97
C LEU A 1123 25.44 -32.17 1.96
N GLN A 1124 24.72 -31.19 1.42
CA GLN A 1124 23.73 -31.42 0.38
C GLN A 1124 23.78 -30.31 -0.65
N LEU A 1125 23.79 -30.66 -1.94
CA LEU A 1125 23.53 -29.70 -3.02
C LEU A 1125 22.02 -29.47 -3.11
N CYS A 1126 21.59 -28.22 -3.02
CA CYS A 1126 20.21 -27.80 -3.15
C CYS A 1126 20.02 -27.09 -4.49
N GLY A 1127 19.22 -27.69 -5.36
CA GLY A 1127 18.87 -27.12 -6.66
C GLY A 1127 17.84 -26.01 -6.53
N THR A 1128 17.86 -25.07 -7.47
CA THR A 1128 16.90 -23.96 -7.56
C THR A 1128 16.44 -23.80 -8.99
N TYR A 1129 15.12 -23.68 -9.18
CA TYR A 1129 14.53 -23.23 -10.44
C TYR A 1129 14.10 -21.76 -10.39
N GLN A 1130 14.05 -21.20 -9.19
CA GLN A 1130 13.67 -19.82 -8.91
C GLN A 1130 14.87 -19.08 -8.30
N THR A 1131 14.79 -17.77 -8.23
CA THR A 1131 15.78 -16.96 -7.52
C THR A 1131 15.68 -17.26 -6.02
N LYS A 1132 16.79 -17.66 -5.40
CA LYS A 1132 16.88 -17.84 -3.94
C LYS A 1132 17.71 -16.72 -3.35
N THR A 1133 17.06 -15.85 -2.59
CA THR A 1133 17.70 -14.83 -1.76
C THR A 1133 17.99 -15.39 -0.37
N PHE A 1134 19.16 -15.07 0.17
CA PHE A 1134 19.60 -15.53 1.49
C PHE A 1134 19.40 -14.44 2.53
N SER A 1135 19.03 -14.85 3.75
CA SER A 1135 18.94 -14.01 4.94
C SER A 1135 20.19 -14.17 5.80
N LYS A 1136 20.68 -13.04 6.33
CA LYS A 1136 21.80 -13.02 7.29
C LYS A 1136 21.47 -13.75 8.61
N ASP A 1137 20.19 -13.84 8.97
CA ASP A 1137 19.72 -14.37 10.25
C ASP A 1137 19.27 -15.84 10.15
N ALA A 1138 18.83 -16.29 8.97
CA ALA A 1138 18.23 -17.62 8.79
C ALA A 1138 19.06 -18.60 7.93
N ASP A 1139 19.93 -18.13 7.02
CA ASP A 1139 20.64 -18.99 6.04
C ASP A 1139 22.15 -19.14 6.34
N GLY A 1140 22.55 -19.09 7.61
CA GLY A 1140 23.96 -19.14 8.04
C GLY A 1140 24.73 -20.42 7.67
N ASN A 1141 24.02 -21.48 7.28
CA ASN A 1141 24.57 -22.78 6.89
C ASN A 1141 24.59 -23.03 5.36
N ALA A 1142 24.29 -22.01 4.55
CA ALA A 1142 24.31 -22.10 3.10
C ALA A 1142 25.68 -21.73 2.50
N PHE A 1143 25.99 -22.26 1.31
CA PHE A 1143 27.18 -21.92 0.52
C PHE A 1143 26.84 -21.82 -0.97
N ILE A 1144 27.37 -20.82 -1.65
CA ILE A 1144 27.19 -20.56 -3.09
C ILE A 1144 28.52 -20.66 -3.83
N LEU A 1145 28.48 -20.98 -5.13
CA LEU A 1145 29.67 -20.98 -5.99
C LEU A 1145 29.84 -19.60 -6.64
N LEU A 1146 30.96 -18.94 -6.36
CA LEU A 1146 31.32 -17.63 -6.89
C LEU A 1146 32.84 -17.58 -7.16
N ASN A 1147 33.24 -17.21 -8.38
CA ASN A 1147 34.66 -17.09 -8.78
C ASN A 1147 35.50 -18.33 -8.45
N ASP A 1148 35.01 -19.51 -8.81
CA ASP A 1148 35.64 -20.82 -8.54
C ASP A 1148 35.81 -21.16 -7.05
N LYS A 1149 35.08 -20.47 -6.17
CA LYS A 1149 35.13 -20.63 -4.70
C LYS A 1149 33.76 -20.79 -4.11
N LEU A 1150 33.71 -21.45 -2.96
CA LEU A 1150 32.49 -21.61 -2.18
C LEU A 1150 32.40 -20.52 -1.12
N MET A 1151 31.34 -19.74 -1.18
CA MET A 1151 31.13 -18.55 -0.37
C MET A 1151 29.89 -18.71 0.49
N ASN A 1152 29.94 -18.30 1.76
CA ASN A 1152 28.77 -18.28 2.64
C ASN A 1152 28.02 -16.95 2.46
N PRO A 1153 26.77 -16.95 1.96
CA PRO A 1153 26.05 -15.72 1.62
C PRO A 1153 25.71 -14.89 2.85
N ALA A 1154 25.36 -15.50 3.99
CA ALA A 1154 25.10 -14.78 5.25
C ALA A 1154 26.36 -14.04 5.74
N LYS A 1155 27.52 -14.70 5.65
CA LYS A 1155 28.81 -14.10 6.01
C LYS A 1155 29.21 -12.96 5.08
N MET A 1156 28.96 -13.09 3.76
CA MET A 1156 29.19 -12.01 2.80
C MET A 1156 28.41 -10.73 3.15
N MET A 1157 27.16 -10.88 3.61
CA MET A 1157 26.33 -9.75 4.06
C MET A 1157 26.74 -9.20 5.43
N LEU A 1158 27.35 -10.01 6.30
CA LEU A 1158 27.84 -9.57 7.61
C LEU A 1158 29.20 -8.85 7.54
N GLU A 1159 30.09 -9.29 6.64
CA GLU A 1159 31.46 -8.77 6.54
C GLU A 1159 31.60 -7.57 5.58
N ASN A 1160 30.65 -7.37 4.66
CA ASN A 1160 30.66 -6.24 3.72
C ASN A 1160 29.35 -5.44 3.80
N GLN A 1161 29.40 -4.30 4.48
CA GLN A 1161 28.25 -3.39 4.71
C GLN A 1161 27.61 -2.85 3.42
N ASN A 1162 28.27 -2.98 2.26
CA ASN A 1162 27.74 -2.56 0.95
C ASN A 1162 26.96 -3.65 0.22
N VAL A 1163 26.90 -4.88 0.76
CA VAL A 1163 26.17 -6.00 0.16
C VAL A 1163 24.81 -6.14 0.88
N THR A 1164 23.75 -5.63 0.26
CA THR A 1164 22.40 -5.61 0.84
C THR A 1164 21.61 -6.91 0.60
N THR A 1165 21.90 -7.63 -0.49
CA THR A 1165 21.27 -8.92 -0.82
C THR A 1165 22.28 -9.85 -1.49
N VAL A 1166 22.29 -11.13 -1.11
CA VAL A 1166 23.00 -12.19 -1.82
C VAL A 1166 21.98 -13.25 -2.25
N GLY A 1167 22.07 -13.72 -3.48
CA GLY A 1167 21.17 -14.75 -3.99
C GLY A 1167 21.78 -15.58 -5.11
N VAL A 1168 21.15 -16.73 -5.38
CA VAL A 1168 21.42 -17.53 -6.58
C VAL A 1168 20.29 -17.35 -7.58
N LYS A 1169 20.67 -17.07 -8.83
CA LYS A 1169 19.76 -16.99 -9.98
C LYS A 1169 19.11 -18.36 -10.28
N PRO A 1170 18.02 -18.42 -11.06
CA PRO A 1170 17.38 -19.64 -11.53
C PRO A 1170 18.33 -20.65 -12.15
N PHE A 1171 17.96 -21.92 -12.03
CA PHE A 1171 18.68 -23.08 -12.58
C PHE A 1171 20.11 -23.23 -12.03
N ARG A 1172 20.32 -22.81 -10.78
CA ARG A 1172 21.60 -22.96 -10.06
C ARG A 1172 21.43 -23.96 -8.93
N ALA A 1173 22.55 -24.38 -8.37
CA ALA A 1173 22.58 -25.05 -7.09
C ALA A 1173 23.40 -24.24 -6.08
N TYR A 1174 22.96 -24.29 -4.83
CA TYR A 1174 23.73 -23.90 -3.63
C TYR A 1174 23.95 -25.14 -2.77
N MET A 1175 24.71 -25.04 -1.68
CA MET A 1175 24.91 -26.13 -0.73
C MET A 1175 24.40 -25.76 0.64
N THR A 1176 23.89 -26.74 1.36
CA THR A 1176 23.53 -26.63 2.77
C THR A 1176 24.34 -27.60 3.62
N LEU A 1177 24.62 -27.19 4.85
CA LEU A 1177 25.31 -27.98 5.87
C LEU A 1177 24.37 -28.23 7.06
N THR A 1178 24.19 -29.48 7.48
CA THR A 1178 23.46 -29.79 8.72
C THR A 1178 24.34 -29.54 9.94
N ALA A 1179 23.87 -28.74 10.89
CA ALA A 1179 24.58 -28.39 12.11
C ALA A 1179 24.61 -29.54 13.13
N SER A 1180 25.68 -30.32 13.13
CA SER A 1180 26.14 -31.11 14.29
C SER A 1180 27.51 -30.65 14.82
N ALA A 1181 28.23 -29.81 14.07
CA ALA A 1181 29.50 -29.25 14.50
C ALA A 1181 29.28 -27.96 15.30
N GLN A 1182 29.73 -27.97 16.55
CA GLN A 1182 29.76 -26.79 17.42
C GLN A 1182 30.40 -25.59 16.71
N THR A 1183 29.83 -24.42 17.04
CA THR A 1183 30.36 -23.07 16.84
C THR A 1183 31.88 -23.00 17.03
N SER A 1184 32.65 -22.95 15.94
CA SER A 1184 33.90 -22.19 15.78
C SER A 1184 34.67 -22.67 14.52
N SER A 1185 35.17 -21.72 13.73
CA SER A 1185 35.95 -21.85 12.48
C SER A 1185 35.17 -22.14 11.18
N ALA A 1186 35.31 -21.23 10.22
CA ALA A 1186 34.75 -21.31 8.88
C ALA A 1186 35.41 -22.48 8.12
N ARG A 1187 34.61 -23.46 7.67
CA ARG A 1187 35.09 -24.53 6.79
C ARG A 1187 35.38 -23.94 5.41
N ALA A 1188 36.65 -23.93 4.99
CA ALA A 1188 37.07 -23.52 3.66
C ALA A 1188 36.89 -24.70 2.69
N PHE A 1189 35.89 -24.64 1.81
CA PHE A 1189 35.72 -25.64 0.76
C PHE A 1189 36.36 -25.12 -0.53
N SER A 1190 37.54 -25.62 -0.92
CA SER A 1190 38.11 -25.31 -2.23
C SER A 1190 37.49 -26.18 -3.32
N ILE A 1191 37.09 -25.58 -4.43
CA ILE A 1191 36.70 -26.29 -5.67
C ILE A 1191 37.80 -26.21 -6.76
N GLY A 1192 38.96 -25.58 -6.49
CA GLY A 1192 40.07 -25.43 -7.47
C GLY A 1192 41.50 -25.59 -6.91
N ARG A 1193 42.48 -25.85 -7.79
CA ARG A 1193 43.92 -25.94 -7.50
C ARG A 1193 44.45 -24.54 -7.20
N GLY A 1194 45.14 -24.37 -6.08
CA GLY A 1194 45.52 -23.08 -5.49
C GLY A 1194 46.63 -22.30 -6.20
N ASP A 1195 46.49 -22.08 -7.50
CA ASP A 1195 47.44 -21.33 -8.31
C ASP A 1195 46.67 -20.24 -9.07
N GLU A 1196 46.48 -19.08 -8.41
CA GLU A 1196 46.45 -17.72 -8.99
C GLU A 1196 45.75 -16.73 -8.04
N GLY A 1197 46.57 -15.92 -7.38
CA GLY A 1197 46.29 -14.53 -6.99
C GLY A 1197 44.92 -14.16 -6.40
N ASN A 1198 44.79 -14.40 -5.09
CA ASN A 1198 44.01 -13.66 -4.08
C ASN A 1198 42.47 -13.75 -3.99
N GLU A 1199 42.08 -13.97 -2.72
CA GLU A 1199 40.76 -13.87 -2.05
C GLU A 1199 39.86 -15.11 -2.02
N GLY A 1200 40.28 -16.03 -1.14
CA GLY A 1200 39.60 -17.25 -0.67
C GLY A 1200 40.54 -18.48 -0.66
N THR A 1201 41.84 -18.27 -0.52
CA THR A 1201 42.89 -19.24 -0.88
C THR A 1201 42.98 -20.37 0.15
N THR A 1202 42.65 -21.61 -0.20
CA THR A 1202 43.61 -22.56 -0.80
C THR A 1202 45.01 -22.47 -0.20
N ALA A 1203 45.53 -23.57 0.33
CA ALA A 1203 46.95 -23.74 0.62
C ALA A 1203 47.66 -22.73 1.58
N ILE A 1204 46.98 -21.75 2.21
CA ILE A 1204 47.57 -20.93 3.29
C ILE A 1204 47.28 -21.51 4.69
N ASP A 1205 46.24 -22.34 4.83
CA ASP A 1205 46.17 -23.32 5.91
C ASP A 1205 47.30 -24.36 5.83
N LEU A 1206 47.83 -24.62 4.62
CA LEU A 1206 49.06 -25.41 4.40
C LEU A 1206 50.30 -24.76 5.05
N LEU A 1207 50.21 -23.49 5.44
CA LEU A 1207 51.25 -22.75 6.14
C LEU A 1207 51.07 -22.75 7.66
N ASN A 1208 49.83 -22.89 8.17
CA ASN A 1208 49.55 -22.77 9.61
C ASN A 1208 49.36 -24.10 10.36
N SER A 1209 49.13 -25.23 9.68
CA SER A 1209 48.97 -26.54 10.34
C SER A 1209 50.27 -27.36 10.52
N VAL A 1210 51.45 -26.73 10.41
CA VAL A 1210 52.77 -27.40 10.37
C VAL A 1210 53.74 -26.96 11.47
N ALA A 1211 53.25 -26.49 12.63
CA ALA A 1211 54.12 -26.16 13.75
C ALA A 1211 54.62 -27.42 14.48
N THR A 1212 55.73 -28.01 14.02
CA THR A 1212 56.54 -29.03 14.73
C THR A 1212 58.05 -28.90 14.42
N ASP A 1213 58.88 -29.51 15.25
CA ASP A 1213 60.26 -29.16 15.65
C ASP A 1213 61.41 -29.13 14.58
N ASP A 1214 61.13 -29.36 13.29
CA ASP A 1214 62.16 -29.39 12.23
C ASP A 1214 62.23 -28.12 11.36
N ALA A 1215 61.37 -27.13 11.60
CA ALA A 1215 61.35 -25.88 10.85
C ALA A 1215 62.38 -24.89 11.41
N GLU A 1216 63.18 -24.27 10.52
CA GLU A 1216 64.09 -23.19 10.89
C GLU A 1216 63.50 -21.85 10.45
N TYR A 1217 63.21 -20.99 11.41
CA TYR A 1217 62.70 -19.64 11.17
C TYR A 1217 63.84 -18.64 11.28
N TYR A 1218 63.87 -17.68 10.37
CA TYR A 1218 64.85 -16.62 10.33
C TYR A 1218 64.17 -15.25 10.20
N ASP A 1219 64.73 -14.21 10.78
CA ASP A 1219 64.33 -12.84 10.48
C ASP A 1219 64.84 -12.37 9.10
N ILE A 1220 64.46 -11.16 8.70
CA ILE A 1220 64.89 -10.57 7.42
C ILE A 1220 66.41 -10.40 7.29
N ASN A 1221 67.13 -10.37 8.40
CA ASN A 1221 68.59 -10.27 8.45
C ASN A 1221 69.26 -11.66 8.51
N GLY A 1222 68.49 -12.74 8.43
CA GLY A 1222 68.98 -14.12 8.44
C GLY A 1222 69.32 -14.66 9.83
N ARG A 1223 68.84 -14.05 10.93
CA ARG A 1223 69.03 -14.58 12.30
C ARG A 1223 67.94 -15.59 12.65
N ARG A 1224 68.34 -16.74 13.20
CA ARG A 1224 67.39 -17.78 13.61
C ARG A 1224 66.55 -17.33 14.82
N ILE A 1225 65.24 -17.57 14.76
CA ILE A 1225 64.27 -17.24 15.81
C ILE A 1225 63.48 -18.49 16.20
N ASP A 1226 63.04 -18.56 17.47
CA ASP A 1226 62.40 -19.76 18.03
C ASP A 1226 60.96 -19.94 17.55
N ALA A 1227 60.29 -18.83 17.25
CA ALA A 1227 58.99 -18.80 16.62
C ALA A 1227 58.94 -17.60 15.66
N PRO A 1228 58.09 -17.66 14.62
CA PRO A 1228 57.93 -16.55 13.69
C PRO A 1228 57.56 -15.23 14.40
N ALA A 1229 58.25 -14.13 14.05
CA ALA A 1229 58.10 -12.82 14.69
C ALA A 1229 57.44 -11.81 13.74
N LYS A 1230 56.83 -10.75 14.29
CA LYS A 1230 56.27 -9.67 13.49
C LYS A 1230 57.35 -9.03 12.61
N GLY A 1231 57.12 -8.97 11.31
CA GLY A 1231 58.07 -8.60 10.29
C GLY A 1231 58.24 -9.71 9.26
N VAL A 1232 59.22 -9.53 8.38
CA VAL A 1232 59.54 -10.52 7.36
C VAL A 1232 60.33 -11.65 8.00
N ASN A 1233 59.84 -12.87 7.84
CA ASN A 1233 60.46 -14.11 8.25
C ASN A 1233 60.88 -14.89 7.00
N ILE A 1234 61.93 -15.68 7.12
CA ILE A 1234 62.33 -16.68 6.12
C ILE A 1234 62.22 -18.03 6.82
N VAL A 1235 61.45 -18.94 6.22
CA VAL A 1235 61.24 -20.28 6.74
C VAL A 1235 61.94 -21.26 5.83
N ARG A 1236 62.83 -22.06 6.41
CA ARG A 1236 63.60 -23.07 5.68
C ARG A 1236 63.20 -24.47 6.15
N ARG A 1237 62.91 -25.36 5.20
CA ARG A 1237 62.67 -26.78 5.46
C ARG A 1237 63.21 -27.63 4.30
N GLY A 1238 64.29 -28.37 4.55
CA GLY A 1238 65.01 -29.12 3.52
C GLY A 1238 65.60 -28.24 2.41
N ASN A 1239 65.41 -28.64 1.15
CA ASN A 1239 65.90 -27.91 -0.03
C ASN A 1239 64.97 -26.75 -0.47
N LYS A 1240 63.90 -26.45 0.27
CA LYS A 1240 62.93 -25.39 -0.05
C LYS A 1240 63.06 -24.20 0.91
N THR A 1241 62.92 -23.00 0.38
CA THR A 1241 62.95 -21.72 1.13
C THR A 1241 61.69 -20.93 0.83
N ILE A 1242 61.01 -20.45 1.88
CA ILE A 1242 59.75 -19.69 1.81
C ILE A 1242 59.94 -18.36 2.55
N LYS A 1243 59.43 -17.25 2.00
CA LYS A 1243 59.44 -15.93 2.65
C LYS A 1243 58.05 -15.68 3.26
N LEU A 1244 57.98 -15.52 4.58
CA LEU A 1244 56.77 -15.16 5.34
C LEU A 1244 56.82 -13.68 5.71
N ILE A 1245 55.67 -13.03 5.82
CA ILE A 1245 55.56 -11.73 6.49
C ILE A 1245 54.47 -11.87 7.53
N ILE A 1246 54.85 -11.83 8.79
CA ILE A 1246 53.91 -11.88 9.91
C ILE A 1246 53.67 -10.45 10.35
N LYS A 1247 52.41 -10.05 10.41
CA LYS A 1247 52.04 -8.65 10.51
C LYS A 1247 51.45 -8.26 11.84
#